data_AF-A0AAV1P7E6-F1
#
_entry.id   AF-A0AAV1P7E6-F1
#
_cell.length_a   1.000
_cell.length_b   1.000
_cell.length_c   1.000
_cell.angle_alpha   90.00
_cell.angle_beta   90.00
_cell.angle_gamma   90.00
#
_symmetry.space_group_name_H-M   'P 1'
#
loop_
_entity.id
_entity.type
_entity.pdbx_description
1 polymer ?
#
loop_
_entity_poly.entity_id
_entity_poly.type
_entity_poly.pdbx_seq_one_letter_code
_entity_poly.pdbx_strand_id
1 'polypeptide(L)'
;MQTKPPGALVIDTRSSDLEVNSEDDEEDMDEVLVADSPEPPEPVEPDDAMQTEDGQPGKLHPEQDMPFLFKTIQEALSVLKSEELYNFKMRFYQREKGLTLQHVLEGDILDFVDKIIEVLGGGRVTNTLIRYRLKQYYVRKHQIIREGVVRAGKQNFLNNVYVEPQISTCGKGGIDPFHELRPRRPSAFQLPSPDTFVGLNNLFRQQKADGQPVRMVVTTGIPGIGMTVSVGKFLLDWAEQVANKDLQFVFKLSFRTFWYLQNKTVAPPDKMSMIEMIGYYYPQCKDMKFLEEEGCKFLIIMDSFDCYQAALDWENAPVITDIHTKANPDVLVVNIFRGTVLRGARVWVLGRRAAVSQIPSKFIDLFTEIQGFSDEMKDEYLTKRFTDKRLAAKIVAHYKRLPSVIMLTRQPFICWMVAAIYPRQFRNPDYGSNPPRLTPFYINIMIVQMNRRLQFYYGKGDHDLKWTDEDKFLLTRMGKMSLKMLEKNTSVFYEEDVKEFGLKLTEVTVLSGLCTELPTAADGKRMFSFIHVTLQEYMAAMYVFTMFRTDGKNVLESGMHIPKIFAAKDQTKSPVGMVHCALERTFTAPLGHFDLFLRFLCGMLSPQCHEEQLSGCLYCHHAPKVGGLEEVQRLLEKKIQTAPADRVENLKECLRELIQKDE
;
A
#
# COMPACT_ATOMS: atom_id res chain seq x y z
N MET A 1 -22.14 60.04 20.17
CA MET A 1 -22.81 59.95 21.48
C MET A 1 -24.16 59.30 21.28
N GLN A 2 -24.31 58.03 21.66
CA GLN A 2 -25.49 57.44 22.30
C GLN A 2 -25.23 55.93 22.45
N THR A 3 -25.36 55.48 23.69
CA THR A 3 -25.03 54.15 24.20
C THR A 3 -26.07 53.11 23.78
N LYS A 4 -25.62 51.92 23.36
CA LYS A 4 -26.45 50.71 23.20
C LYS A 4 -27.01 50.24 24.54
N PRO A 5 -28.26 49.75 24.63
CA PRO A 5 -28.71 48.90 25.72
C PRO A 5 -28.29 47.43 25.48
N PRO A 6 -28.03 46.62 26.53
CA PRO A 6 -27.58 45.24 26.39
C PRO A 6 -28.75 44.24 26.34
N GLY A 7 -28.62 43.20 25.53
CA GLY A 7 -29.37 41.95 25.74
C GLY A 7 -30.50 41.62 24.77
N ALA A 8 -30.33 41.83 23.46
CA ALA A 8 -31.20 41.20 22.47
C ALA A 8 -30.38 40.45 21.42
N LEU A 9 -30.36 39.13 21.53
CA LEU A 9 -30.08 38.21 20.44
C LEU A 9 -31.34 38.13 19.59
N VAL A 10 -31.28 38.55 18.33
CA VAL A 10 -32.24 38.13 17.32
C VAL A 10 -31.46 37.69 16.10
N ILE A 11 -31.61 36.40 15.82
CA ILE A 11 -31.24 35.69 14.61
C ILE A 11 -32.09 36.26 13.48
N ASP A 12 -31.49 36.56 12.33
CA ASP A 12 -32.30 36.69 11.11
C ASP A 12 -31.67 35.98 9.91
N THR A 13 -32.59 35.37 9.19
CA THR A 13 -32.44 34.42 8.11
C THR A 13 -32.79 35.10 6.79
N ARG A 14 -31.95 34.85 5.78
CA ARG A 14 -32.24 34.89 4.32
C ARG A 14 -32.45 36.24 3.60
N SER A 15 -31.60 36.40 2.58
CA SER A 15 -31.91 36.66 1.16
C SER A 15 -32.42 38.03 0.70
N SER A 16 -31.62 38.68 -0.16
CA SER A 16 -31.98 39.41 -1.40
C SER A 16 -30.70 40.09 -1.89
N ASP A 17 -30.11 39.64 -3.00
CA ASP A 17 -30.40 39.98 -4.41
C ASP A 17 -29.41 41.04 -4.95
N LEU A 18 -28.54 40.53 -5.82
CA LEU A 18 -28.07 41.11 -7.09
C LEU A 18 -27.62 42.58 -7.12
N GLU A 19 -26.31 42.77 -7.28
CA GLU A 19 -25.81 43.67 -8.34
C GLU A 19 -24.73 42.97 -9.16
N VAL A 20 -24.97 42.98 -10.47
CA VAL A 20 -24.13 42.47 -11.54
C VAL A 20 -23.01 43.47 -11.78
N ASN A 21 -21.75 43.01 -11.76
CA ASN A 21 -20.69 43.62 -12.56
C ASN A 21 -19.84 42.51 -13.16
N SER A 22 -19.83 42.53 -14.49
CA SER A 22 -19.08 41.70 -15.41
C SER A 22 -17.62 42.13 -15.46
N GLU A 23 -16.70 41.27 -15.08
CA GLU A 23 -15.36 41.20 -15.68
C GLU A 23 -15.01 39.71 -15.80
N ASP A 24 -14.55 39.35 -17.00
CA ASP A 24 -14.13 38.00 -17.37
C ASP A 24 -12.94 37.56 -16.52
N ASP A 25 -13.15 36.63 -15.60
CA ASP A 25 -12.08 35.85 -14.97
C ASP A 25 -12.22 34.40 -15.45
N GLU A 26 -11.27 33.99 -16.30
CA GLU A 26 -10.95 32.58 -16.54
C GLU A 26 -10.52 31.98 -15.19
N GLU A 27 -11.44 31.30 -14.50
CA GLU A 27 -11.09 30.42 -13.39
C GLU A 27 -10.36 29.19 -13.96
N ASP A 28 -9.04 29.34 -14.13
CA ASP A 28 -8.11 28.22 -14.04
C ASP A 28 -8.25 27.63 -12.64
N MET A 29 -9.12 26.64 -12.52
CA MET A 29 -9.16 25.73 -11.38
C MET A 29 -7.80 25.06 -11.27
N ASP A 30 -6.97 25.56 -10.36
CA ASP A 30 -5.77 24.90 -9.85
C ASP A 30 -6.14 23.48 -9.40
N GLU A 31 -6.03 22.49 -10.31
CA GLU A 31 -6.11 21.06 -9.98
C GLU A 31 -4.87 20.76 -9.11
N VAL A 32 -5.01 20.91 -7.79
CA VAL A 32 -4.06 20.36 -6.82
C VAL A 32 -3.77 18.92 -7.22
N LEU A 33 -2.49 18.57 -7.36
CA LEU A 33 -2.01 17.23 -7.72
C LEU A 33 -2.38 16.20 -6.64
N VAL A 34 -3.64 15.80 -6.59
CA VAL A 34 -4.10 14.68 -5.78
C VAL A 34 -3.92 13.42 -6.61
N ALA A 35 -2.71 12.85 -6.53
CA ALA A 35 -2.35 11.57 -7.14
C ALA A 35 -2.44 10.46 -6.09
N ASP A 36 -3.65 10.07 -5.71
CA ASP A 36 -3.84 8.96 -4.77
C ASP A 36 -3.66 7.61 -5.48
N SER A 37 -3.13 6.62 -4.74
CA SER A 37 -2.74 5.25 -5.16
C SER A 37 -3.90 4.24 -5.12
N PRO A 38 -3.77 3.02 -5.72
CA PRO A 38 -4.54 1.83 -5.37
C PRO A 38 -4.67 1.67 -3.85
N GLU A 39 -5.82 2.15 -3.36
CA GLU A 39 -6.45 2.39 -2.04
C GLU A 39 -5.64 2.72 -0.77
N PRO A 40 -6.21 3.62 0.07
CA PRO A 40 -7.03 3.21 1.23
C PRO A 40 -8.49 3.76 1.18
N PRO A 41 -9.55 3.00 1.59
CA PRO A 41 -9.91 2.82 3.02
C PRO A 41 -10.43 1.38 3.36
N GLU A 42 -10.62 0.97 4.62
CA GLU A 42 -11.76 1.32 5.51
C GLU A 42 -11.29 1.83 6.89
N PRO A 43 -12.03 2.80 7.46
CA PRO A 43 -12.94 2.44 8.54
C PRO A 43 -14.37 2.54 8.03
N VAL A 44 -15.09 1.42 8.06
CA VAL A 44 -16.55 1.45 8.15
C VAL A 44 -16.78 1.31 9.65
N GLU A 45 -17.12 2.43 10.31
CA GLU A 45 -17.95 2.30 11.51
C GLU A 45 -19.15 1.46 11.09
N PRO A 46 -19.57 0.45 11.88
CA PRO A 46 -20.78 -0.28 11.54
C PRO A 46 -21.87 0.76 11.26
N ASP A 47 -22.51 0.65 10.09
CA ASP A 47 -23.76 1.36 9.81
C ASP A 47 -24.60 1.29 11.08
N ASP A 48 -25.10 2.46 11.50
CA ASP A 48 -25.88 2.68 12.73
C ASP A 48 -26.46 1.37 13.24
N ALA A 49 -26.02 0.97 14.44
CA ALA A 49 -26.52 -0.20 15.12
C ALA A 49 -28.03 -0.26 14.90
N MET A 50 -28.50 -1.19 14.06
CA MET A 50 -29.89 -1.56 14.07
C MET A 50 -30.13 -2.00 15.51
N GLN A 51 -30.83 -1.16 16.27
CA GLN A 51 -31.27 -1.46 17.60
C GLN A 51 -32.19 -2.68 17.48
N THR A 52 -31.61 -3.87 17.56
CA THR A 52 -32.38 -5.06 17.90
C THR A 52 -32.49 -5.04 19.41
N GLU A 53 -33.58 -4.43 19.89
CA GLU A 53 -34.14 -4.81 21.18
C GLU A 53 -34.34 -6.34 21.19
N ASP A 54 -34.16 -6.94 22.37
CA ASP A 54 -34.37 -8.35 22.73
C ASP A 54 -33.20 -9.33 22.50
N GLY A 55 -32.11 -9.10 23.23
CA GLY A 55 -31.13 -10.13 23.59
C GLY A 55 -31.67 -11.11 24.64
N GLN A 56 -32.39 -12.16 24.21
CA GLN A 56 -32.48 -13.42 24.97
C GLN A 56 -31.43 -14.41 24.44
N PRO A 57 -30.62 -15.04 25.31
CA PRO A 57 -29.61 -16.00 24.88
C PRO A 57 -30.28 -17.24 24.27
N GLY A 58 -30.01 -17.51 22.99
CA GLY A 58 -30.46 -18.73 22.29
C GLY A 58 -31.39 -18.51 21.08
N LYS A 59 -31.81 -17.28 20.79
CA LYS A 59 -32.56 -16.97 19.55
C LYS A 59 -31.58 -16.71 18.41
N LEU A 60 -31.69 -17.47 17.31
CA LEU A 60 -30.98 -17.18 16.07
C LEU A 60 -31.39 -15.78 15.57
N HIS A 61 -30.47 -15.08 14.89
CA HIS A 61 -30.79 -13.82 14.21
C HIS A 61 -32.04 -14.01 13.30
N PRO A 62 -32.95 -13.03 13.16
CA PRO A 62 -34.18 -13.18 12.38
C PRO A 62 -33.94 -13.66 10.94
N GLU A 63 -32.80 -13.30 10.35
CA GLU A 63 -32.38 -13.76 9.01
C GLU A 63 -31.71 -15.14 8.95
N GLN A 64 -31.64 -15.82 10.09
CA GLN A 64 -31.03 -17.14 10.26
C GLN A 64 -32.02 -18.12 10.92
N ASP A 65 -33.25 -17.67 11.16
CA ASP A 65 -34.33 -18.53 11.62
C ASP A 65 -34.92 -19.37 10.47
N MET A 66 -35.56 -20.47 10.83
CA MET A 66 -36.12 -21.41 9.86
C MET A 66 -37.20 -20.78 8.95
N PRO A 67 -38.12 -19.94 9.45
CA PRO A 67 -39.07 -19.20 8.62
C PRO A 67 -38.40 -18.32 7.54
N PHE A 68 -37.35 -17.59 7.90
CA PHE A 68 -36.63 -16.73 6.95
C PHE A 68 -35.85 -17.55 5.92
N LEU A 69 -35.19 -18.63 6.34
CA LEU A 69 -34.50 -19.55 5.42
C LEU A 69 -35.48 -20.18 4.42
N PHE A 70 -36.64 -20.65 4.91
CA PHE A 70 -37.71 -21.18 4.08
C PHE A 70 -38.15 -20.15 3.04
N LYS A 71 -38.49 -18.94 3.48
CA LYS A 71 -38.94 -17.86 2.59
C LYS A 71 -37.87 -17.48 1.56
N THR A 72 -36.61 -17.39 1.96
CA THR A 72 -35.50 -17.03 1.06
C THR A 72 -35.30 -18.08 -0.04
N ILE A 73 -35.32 -19.37 0.30
CA ILE A 73 -35.18 -20.44 -0.69
C ILE A 73 -36.41 -20.48 -1.60
N GLN A 74 -37.60 -20.31 -1.04
CA GLN A 74 -38.85 -20.24 -1.80
C GLN A 74 -38.82 -19.10 -2.82
N GLU A 75 -38.44 -17.89 -2.41
CA GLU A 75 -38.32 -16.72 -3.31
C GLU A 75 -37.32 -16.99 -4.44
N ALA A 76 -36.15 -17.56 -4.12
CA ALA A 76 -35.14 -17.87 -5.11
C ALA A 76 -35.60 -18.91 -6.15
N LEU A 77 -36.33 -19.94 -5.73
CA LEU A 77 -36.86 -20.97 -6.62
C LEU A 77 -38.08 -20.50 -7.41
N SER A 78 -38.85 -19.56 -6.88
CA SER A 78 -40.06 -19.01 -7.53
C SER A 78 -39.76 -18.15 -8.76
N VAL A 79 -38.52 -17.64 -8.88
CA VAL A 79 -38.08 -16.83 -10.03
C VAL A 79 -37.66 -17.71 -11.22
N LEU A 80 -37.40 -19.00 -11.00
CA LEU A 80 -36.94 -19.92 -12.04
C LEU A 80 -38.08 -20.30 -13.00
N LYS A 81 -37.77 -20.40 -14.30
CA LYS A 81 -38.70 -20.97 -15.28
C LYS A 81 -38.90 -22.46 -15.02
N SER A 82 -40.01 -23.04 -15.48
CA SER A 82 -40.36 -24.45 -15.22
C SER A 82 -39.25 -25.45 -15.61
N GLU A 83 -38.56 -25.21 -16.72
CA GLU A 83 -37.43 -26.04 -17.17
C GLU A 83 -36.19 -25.89 -16.28
N GLU A 84 -35.88 -24.67 -15.82
CA GLU A 84 -34.76 -24.38 -14.92
C GLU A 84 -35.01 -24.97 -13.53
N LEU A 85 -36.24 -24.82 -13.03
CA LEU A 85 -36.67 -25.39 -11.76
C LEU A 85 -36.61 -26.93 -11.82
N TYR A 86 -37.12 -27.56 -12.88
CA TYR A 86 -37.02 -29.00 -13.07
C TYR A 86 -35.57 -29.49 -13.07
N ASN A 87 -34.70 -28.82 -13.84
CA ASN A 87 -33.28 -29.14 -13.89
C ASN A 87 -32.59 -28.98 -12.52
N PHE A 88 -32.96 -27.94 -11.75
CA PHE A 88 -32.48 -27.76 -10.38
C PHE A 88 -32.94 -28.90 -9.47
N LYS A 89 -34.25 -29.21 -9.47
CA LYS A 89 -34.83 -30.28 -8.64
C LYS A 89 -34.17 -31.64 -8.93
N MET A 90 -33.97 -31.96 -10.21
CA MET A 90 -33.31 -33.21 -10.64
C MET A 90 -31.84 -33.28 -10.24
N ARG A 91 -31.08 -32.17 -10.36
CA ARG A 91 -29.68 -32.11 -9.90
C ARG A 91 -29.57 -32.24 -8.38
N PHE A 92 -30.49 -31.66 -7.64
CA PHE A 92 -30.53 -31.77 -6.18
C PHE A 92 -30.80 -33.21 -5.74
N TYR A 93 -31.79 -33.87 -6.37
CA TYR A 93 -32.10 -35.30 -6.15
C TYR A 93 -30.91 -36.23 -6.40
N GLN A 94 -30.15 -35.99 -7.46
CA GLN A 94 -28.95 -36.79 -7.77
C GLN A 94 -27.82 -36.60 -6.76
N ARG A 95 -27.81 -35.47 -6.03
CA ARG A 95 -26.71 -35.06 -5.16
C ARG A 95 -26.95 -35.40 -3.69
N GLU A 96 -28.17 -35.21 -3.20
CA GLU A 96 -28.52 -35.40 -1.79
C GLU A 96 -29.31 -36.69 -1.58
N LYS A 97 -28.80 -37.57 -0.71
CA LYS A 97 -29.49 -38.81 -0.34
C LYS A 97 -30.64 -38.48 0.63
N GLY A 98 -31.87 -38.78 0.25
CA GLY A 98 -33.05 -38.58 1.12
C GLY A 98 -34.30 -38.02 0.44
N LEU A 99 -34.19 -37.56 -0.82
CA LEU A 99 -35.36 -37.24 -1.65
C LEU A 99 -35.86 -38.46 -2.42
N THR A 100 -37.17 -38.55 -2.61
CA THR A 100 -37.77 -39.51 -3.55
C THR A 100 -38.07 -38.82 -4.87
N LEU A 101 -38.09 -39.59 -5.97
CA LEU A 101 -38.42 -39.07 -7.30
C LEU A 101 -39.80 -38.40 -7.34
N GLN A 102 -40.73 -38.86 -6.49
CA GLN A 102 -42.08 -38.31 -6.38
C GLN A 102 -42.08 -36.86 -5.85
N HIS A 103 -41.27 -36.54 -4.83
CA HIS A 103 -41.13 -35.16 -4.32
C HIS A 103 -40.53 -34.20 -5.38
N VAL A 104 -39.74 -34.73 -6.32
CA VAL A 104 -39.08 -33.95 -7.38
C VAL A 104 -40.04 -33.66 -8.53
N LEU A 105 -40.92 -34.61 -8.86
CA LEU A 105 -41.84 -34.56 -10.00
C LEU A 105 -43.21 -33.95 -9.65
N GLU A 106 -43.72 -34.21 -8.45
CA GLU A 106 -45.11 -33.89 -8.06
C GLU A 106 -45.21 -32.80 -6.98
N GLY A 107 -44.16 -32.61 -6.17
CA GLY A 107 -44.15 -31.58 -5.12
C GLY A 107 -44.12 -30.17 -5.69
N ASP A 108 -44.84 -29.24 -5.08
CA ASP A 108 -44.80 -27.84 -5.47
C ASP A 108 -43.47 -27.18 -5.03
N ILE A 109 -43.36 -25.84 -5.08
CA ILE A 109 -42.14 -25.16 -4.64
C ILE A 109 -42.00 -25.24 -3.11
N LEU A 110 -43.10 -25.14 -2.36
CA LEU A 110 -43.11 -25.15 -0.89
C LEU A 110 -42.68 -26.52 -0.36
N ASP A 111 -43.29 -27.59 -0.89
CA ASP A 111 -42.95 -28.98 -0.52
C ASP A 111 -41.48 -29.28 -0.78
N PHE A 112 -40.95 -28.76 -1.89
CA PHE A 112 -39.57 -28.96 -2.26
C PHE A 112 -38.60 -28.18 -1.36
N VAL A 113 -38.96 -26.95 -0.95
CA VAL A 113 -38.18 -26.15 0.00
C VAL A 113 -38.15 -26.80 1.38
N ASP A 114 -39.30 -27.29 1.87
CA ASP A 114 -39.38 -28.03 3.14
C ASP A 114 -38.47 -29.26 3.09
N LYS A 115 -38.49 -30.01 1.98
CA LYS A 115 -37.64 -31.19 1.84
C LYS A 115 -36.16 -30.86 1.69
N ILE A 116 -35.80 -29.75 1.04
CA ILE A 116 -34.41 -29.24 1.03
C ILE A 116 -33.94 -28.99 2.46
N ILE A 117 -34.77 -28.30 3.26
CA ILE A 117 -34.44 -27.92 4.63
C ILE A 117 -34.37 -29.15 5.55
N GLU A 118 -35.27 -30.12 5.38
CA GLU A 118 -35.27 -31.38 6.12
C GLU A 118 -34.03 -32.24 5.80
N VAL A 119 -33.71 -32.38 4.51
CA VAL A 119 -32.60 -33.24 4.04
C VAL A 119 -31.23 -32.63 4.34
N LEU A 120 -31.09 -31.31 4.21
CA LEU A 120 -29.86 -30.61 4.58
C LEU A 120 -29.78 -30.41 6.11
N GLY A 121 -30.90 -30.26 6.80
CA GLY A 121 -30.95 -29.83 8.20
C GLY A 121 -30.64 -28.34 8.34
N GLY A 122 -31.30 -27.66 9.29
CA GLY A 122 -31.23 -26.20 9.46
C GLY A 122 -29.80 -25.65 9.53
N GLY A 123 -28.88 -26.34 10.22
CA GLY A 123 -27.48 -25.94 10.31
C GLY A 123 -26.74 -25.88 8.96
N ARG A 124 -26.90 -26.88 8.08
CA ARG A 124 -26.21 -26.88 6.77
C ARG A 124 -26.78 -25.83 5.81
N VAL A 125 -28.07 -25.53 5.92
CA VAL A 125 -28.72 -24.44 5.17
C VAL A 125 -28.15 -23.10 5.61
N THR A 126 -28.07 -22.84 6.92
CA THR A 126 -27.44 -21.63 7.47
C THR A 126 -25.98 -21.48 7.03
N ASN A 127 -25.20 -22.57 7.06
CA ASN A 127 -23.79 -22.55 6.61
C ASN A 127 -23.66 -22.17 5.14
N THR A 128 -24.54 -22.72 4.29
CA THR A 128 -24.56 -22.43 2.86
C THR A 128 -24.92 -20.97 2.59
N LEU A 129 -25.90 -20.43 3.33
CA LEU A 129 -26.29 -19.03 3.23
C LEU A 129 -25.18 -18.08 3.68
N ILE A 130 -24.53 -18.34 4.83
CA ILE A 130 -23.42 -17.51 5.30
C ILE A 130 -22.26 -17.57 4.31
N ARG A 131 -21.93 -18.77 3.79
CA ARG A 131 -20.91 -18.92 2.76
C ARG A 131 -21.24 -18.12 1.51
N TYR A 132 -22.48 -18.14 1.04
CA TYR A 132 -22.94 -17.35 -0.09
C TYR A 132 -22.79 -15.84 0.18
N ARG A 133 -23.27 -15.37 1.33
CA ARG A 133 -23.17 -13.96 1.74
C ARG A 133 -21.71 -13.48 1.82
N LEU A 134 -20.82 -14.29 2.40
CA LEU A 134 -19.38 -13.99 2.44
C LEU A 134 -18.77 -13.87 1.05
N LYS A 135 -19.11 -14.78 0.12
CA LYS A 135 -18.62 -14.68 -1.27
C LYS A 135 -19.14 -13.41 -1.94
N GLN A 136 -20.43 -13.10 -1.80
CA GLN A 136 -21.01 -11.86 -2.35
C GLN A 136 -20.34 -10.61 -1.77
N TYR A 137 -20.04 -10.62 -0.47
CA TYR A 137 -19.30 -9.55 0.18
C TYR A 137 -17.93 -9.32 -0.48
N TYR A 138 -17.13 -10.37 -0.66
CA TYR A 138 -15.80 -10.20 -1.28
C TYR A 138 -15.85 -9.88 -2.77
N VAL A 139 -16.82 -10.40 -3.53
CA VAL A 139 -17.02 -9.96 -4.92
C VAL A 139 -17.27 -8.46 -4.94
N ARG A 140 -18.24 -7.96 -4.18
CA ARG A 140 -18.55 -6.52 -4.13
C ARG A 140 -17.35 -5.67 -3.67
N LYS A 141 -16.59 -6.17 -2.69
CA LYS A 141 -15.46 -5.44 -2.10
C LYS A 141 -14.19 -5.43 -2.97
N HIS A 142 -13.92 -6.50 -3.72
CA HIS A 142 -12.63 -6.68 -4.42
C HIS A 142 -12.74 -6.75 -5.95
N GLN A 143 -13.95 -6.79 -6.51
CA GLN A 143 -14.13 -6.78 -7.97
C GLN A 143 -13.60 -5.49 -8.60
N ILE A 144 -13.73 -4.36 -7.91
CA ILE A 144 -13.22 -3.06 -8.35
C ILE A 144 -11.98 -2.74 -7.52
N ILE A 145 -10.88 -2.40 -8.19
CA ILE A 145 -9.72 -1.81 -7.52
C ILE A 145 -9.92 -0.30 -7.48
N ARG A 146 -9.89 0.30 -6.30
CA ARG A 146 -9.96 1.77 -6.22
C ARG A 146 -8.55 2.32 -6.17
N GLU A 147 -8.23 3.13 -7.17
CA GLU A 147 -6.89 3.68 -7.40
C GLU A 147 -6.98 5.19 -7.40
N GLY A 148 -6.68 5.74 -6.23
CA GLY A 148 -6.76 7.14 -5.93
C GLY A 148 -8.16 7.68 -5.72
N VAL A 149 -8.31 9.00 -5.93
CA VAL A 149 -9.62 9.66 -5.86
C VAL A 149 -10.54 9.05 -6.90
N VAL A 150 -11.56 8.35 -6.43
CA VAL A 150 -12.55 7.66 -7.27
C VAL A 150 -13.36 8.71 -8.03
N ARG A 151 -13.06 8.89 -9.32
CA ARG A 151 -13.85 9.76 -10.19
C ARG A 151 -15.12 9.00 -10.63
N ALA A 152 -16.29 9.62 -10.46
CA ALA A 152 -17.56 9.05 -10.89
C ALA A 152 -17.48 8.60 -12.37
N GLY A 153 -17.90 7.36 -12.65
CA GLY A 153 -17.89 6.78 -14.00
C GLY A 153 -16.57 6.13 -14.48
N LYS A 154 -15.48 6.18 -13.71
CA LYS A 154 -14.23 5.47 -14.03
C LYS A 154 -13.91 4.41 -12.97
N GLN A 155 -14.31 3.17 -13.22
CA GLN A 155 -13.99 2.02 -12.37
C GLN A 155 -13.10 1.04 -13.12
N ASN A 156 -12.01 0.62 -12.47
CA ASN A 156 -11.15 -0.45 -13.00
C ASN A 156 -11.50 -1.76 -12.30
N PHE A 157 -11.84 -2.78 -13.08
CA PHE A 157 -11.98 -4.12 -12.56
C PHE A 157 -10.60 -4.67 -12.19
N LEU A 158 -10.47 -5.27 -11.00
CA LEU A 158 -9.21 -5.83 -10.53
C LEU A 158 -8.66 -6.84 -11.55
N ASN A 159 -9.52 -7.73 -12.08
CA ASN A 159 -9.12 -8.74 -13.08
C ASN A 159 -8.56 -8.13 -14.38
N ASN A 160 -8.93 -6.90 -14.72
CA ASN A 160 -8.46 -6.20 -15.93
C ASN A 160 -7.07 -5.59 -15.74
N VAL A 161 -6.67 -5.25 -14.52
CA VAL A 161 -5.36 -4.61 -14.26
C VAL A 161 -4.38 -5.52 -13.52
N TYR A 162 -4.88 -6.57 -12.87
CA TYR A 162 -4.07 -7.46 -12.07
C TYR A 162 -3.11 -8.26 -12.96
N VAL A 163 -1.84 -8.19 -12.56
CA VAL A 163 -0.74 -9.06 -12.98
C VAL A 163 -0.21 -9.67 -11.71
N GLU A 164 -0.08 -10.99 -11.67
CA GLU A 164 0.37 -11.71 -10.48
C GLU A 164 1.87 -11.45 -10.26
N PRO A 165 2.27 -10.79 -9.16
CA PRO A 165 3.69 -10.58 -8.89
C PRO A 165 4.36 -11.92 -8.56
N GLN A 166 5.66 -12.00 -8.83
CA GLN A 166 6.44 -13.17 -8.45
C GLN A 166 6.44 -13.32 -6.92
N ILE A 167 6.08 -14.50 -6.40
CA ILE A 167 6.14 -14.82 -4.97
C ILE A 167 7.15 -15.94 -4.81
N SER A 168 8.20 -15.72 -4.03
CA SER A 168 9.26 -16.70 -3.78
C SER A 168 9.13 -17.32 -2.40
N THR A 169 9.45 -18.60 -2.27
CA THR A 169 9.59 -19.31 -0.98
C THR A 169 10.95 -19.05 -0.31
N CYS A 170 11.89 -18.38 -0.98
CA CYS A 170 13.13 -17.95 -0.35
C CYS A 170 13.00 -16.52 0.18
N GLY A 171 13.12 -16.33 1.49
CA GLY A 171 13.10 -15.03 2.15
C GLY A 171 14.38 -14.20 1.98
N LYS A 172 15.13 -14.42 0.90
CA LYS A 172 16.43 -13.81 0.60
C LYS A 172 16.34 -12.64 -0.38
N GLY A 173 15.13 -12.26 -0.84
CA GLY A 173 14.91 -11.28 -1.89
C GLY A 173 15.31 -9.88 -1.46
N GLY A 174 16.51 -9.49 -1.87
CA GLY A 174 17.13 -8.21 -1.55
C GLY A 174 16.49 -7.04 -2.31
N ILE A 175 16.60 -5.87 -1.69
CA ILE A 175 16.56 -4.59 -2.39
C ILE A 175 17.69 -4.58 -3.42
N ASP A 176 17.38 -4.21 -4.66
CA ASP A 176 18.41 -3.99 -5.66
C ASP A 176 19.32 -2.81 -5.21
N PRO A 177 20.61 -3.03 -4.91
CA PRO A 177 21.50 -1.98 -4.47
C PRO A 177 22.11 -1.19 -5.64
N PHE A 178 21.64 -1.38 -6.88
CA PHE A 178 22.17 -0.75 -8.09
C PHE A 178 21.27 0.35 -8.65
N HIS A 179 21.85 1.14 -9.54
CA HIS A 179 21.16 2.05 -10.45
C HIS A 179 22.03 2.25 -11.71
N GLU A 180 21.51 3.00 -12.68
CA GLU A 180 22.11 3.16 -14.02
C GLU A 180 23.56 3.67 -14.03
N LEU A 181 24.00 4.38 -12.99
CA LEU A 181 25.36 4.93 -12.85
C LEU A 181 26.24 4.11 -11.87
N ARG A 182 25.71 3.03 -11.29
CA ARG A 182 26.41 2.14 -10.35
C ARG A 182 26.33 0.67 -10.79
N PRO A 183 27.08 0.27 -11.84
CA PRO A 183 26.92 -1.05 -12.48
C PRO A 183 27.59 -2.24 -11.73
N ARG A 184 28.28 -2.03 -10.61
CA ARG A 184 29.10 -3.10 -10.00
C ARG A 184 28.30 -4.01 -9.08
N ARG A 185 27.86 -5.17 -9.59
CA ARG A 185 27.36 -6.29 -8.78
C ARG A 185 28.43 -6.77 -7.77
N PRO A 186 28.22 -6.74 -6.43
CA PRO A 186 28.93 -7.65 -5.55
C PRO A 186 28.59 -9.07 -5.96
N SER A 187 29.55 -9.98 -5.85
CA SER A 187 29.43 -11.40 -6.16
C SER A 187 28.54 -12.19 -5.17
N ALA A 188 27.48 -11.58 -4.63
CA ALA A 188 26.61 -12.19 -3.62
C ALA A 188 25.13 -11.75 -3.66
N PHE A 189 24.65 -11.07 -4.72
CA PHE A 189 23.20 -10.84 -4.87
C PHE A 189 22.53 -12.16 -5.25
N GLN A 190 21.95 -12.86 -4.25
CA GLN A 190 21.25 -14.12 -4.46
C GLN A 190 19.85 -13.83 -5.00
N LEU A 191 19.71 -13.82 -6.33
CA LEU A 191 18.39 -13.86 -6.95
C LEU A 191 17.70 -15.18 -6.58
N PRO A 192 16.39 -15.17 -6.27
CA PRO A 192 15.62 -16.39 -6.14
C PRO A 192 15.78 -17.29 -7.38
N SER A 193 16.02 -18.59 -7.17
CA SER A 193 15.98 -19.55 -8.29
C SER A 193 14.55 -19.60 -8.87
N PRO A 194 14.37 -19.78 -10.19
CA PRO A 194 13.05 -19.97 -10.79
C PRO A 194 12.19 -21.04 -10.08
N ASP A 195 12.82 -22.09 -9.56
CA ASP A 195 12.16 -23.19 -8.84
C ASP A 195 11.58 -22.79 -7.47
N THR A 196 11.92 -21.59 -6.98
CA THR A 196 11.42 -21.09 -5.69
C THR A 196 10.13 -20.29 -5.83
N PHE A 197 9.68 -19.99 -7.04
CA PHE A 197 8.45 -19.23 -7.25
C PHE A 197 7.20 -20.10 -7.07
N VAL A 198 6.22 -19.53 -6.38
CA VAL A 198 4.93 -20.16 -6.10
C VAL A 198 3.81 -19.20 -6.50
N GLY A 199 2.74 -19.73 -7.10
CA GLY A 199 1.55 -18.92 -7.39
C GLY A 199 0.78 -18.58 -6.11
N LEU A 200 0.12 -17.43 -6.10
CA LEU A 200 -0.71 -16.92 -5.01
C LEU A 200 -1.74 -17.95 -4.53
N ASN A 201 -2.44 -18.58 -5.47
CA ASN A 201 -3.45 -19.61 -5.18
C ASN A 201 -2.86 -21.01 -4.86
N ASN A 202 -1.53 -21.14 -4.86
CA ASN A 202 -0.80 -22.37 -4.58
C ASN A 202 -0.05 -22.35 -3.24
N LEU A 203 -0.15 -21.27 -2.45
CA LEU A 203 0.54 -21.13 -1.16
C LEU A 203 0.25 -22.28 -0.19
N PHE A 204 -1.02 -22.70 -0.07
CA PHE A 204 -1.44 -23.79 0.82
C PHE A 204 -1.45 -25.17 0.15
N ARG A 205 -1.02 -25.26 -1.11
CA ARG A 205 -0.78 -26.53 -1.81
C ARG A 205 0.63 -27.05 -1.60
N GLN A 206 1.50 -26.21 -1.03
CA GLN A 206 2.85 -26.60 -0.61
C GLN A 206 2.78 -27.58 0.57
N GLN A 207 3.87 -28.33 0.74
CA GLN A 207 4.07 -29.27 1.84
C GLN A 207 5.24 -28.83 2.69
N LYS A 208 5.19 -29.18 3.97
CA LYS A 208 6.33 -29.05 4.89
C LYS A 208 7.42 -30.06 4.54
N ALA A 209 8.60 -29.89 5.12
CA ALA A 209 9.72 -30.81 4.93
C ALA A 209 9.41 -32.26 5.38
N ASP A 210 8.49 -32.42 6.33
CA ASP A 210 8.02 -33.72 6.84
C ASP A 210 6.84 -34.32 6.05
N GLY A 211 6.40 -33.66 4.96
CA GLY A 211 5.29 -34.07 4.12
C GLY A 211 3.90 -33.66 4.64
N GLN A 212 3.80 -33.02 5.81
CA GLN A 212 2.52 -32.51 6.32
C GLN A 212 2.01 -31.30 5.50
N PRO A 213 0.69 -31.07 5.44
CA PRO A 213 0.15 -29.89 4.79
C PRO A 213 0.54 -28.60 5.55
N VAL A 214 0.80 -27.54 4.79
CA VAL A 214 1.06 -26.20 5.36
C VAL A 214 -0.20 -25.66 6.05
N ARG A 215 -0.06 -25.27 7.32
CA ARG A 215 -1.09 -24.57 8.10
C ARG A 215 -0.82 -23.07 8.14
N MET A 216 0.40 -22.65 8.47
CA MET A 216 0.78 -21.25 8.64
C MET A 216 1.70 -20.77 7.51
N VAL A 217 1.21 -19.84 6.70
CA VAL A 217 2.00 -19.11 5.70
C VAL A 217 2.26 -17.71 6.22
N VAL A 218 3.53 -17.29 6.25
CA VAL A 218 3.91 -15.89 6.48
C VAL A 218 4.47 -15.31 5.19
N THR A 219 3.88 -14.23 4.71
CA THR A 219 4.33 -13.51 3.51
C THR A 219 4.87 -12.15 3.88
N THR A 220 6.04 -11.82 3.34
CA THR A 220 6.64 -10.50 3.46
C THR A 220 6.85 -9.82 2.11
N GLY A 221 7.24 -8.56 2.15
CA GLY A 221 7.56 -7.78 0.97
C GLY A 221 7.90 -6.33 1.31
N ILE A 222 8.57 -5.66 0.38
CA ILE A 222 8.89 -4.24 0.50
C ILE A 222 7.60 -3.38 0.38
N PRO A 223 7.58 -2.15 0.93
CA PRO A 223 6.47 -1.22 0.72
C PRO A 223 6.08 -1.09 -0.76
N GLY A 224 4.78 -1.07 -1.06
CA GLY A 224 4.29 -0.91 -2.42
C GLY A 224 4.37 -2.16 -3.32
N ILE A 225 4.82 -3.31 -2.81
CA ILE A 225 5.00 -4.52 -3.63
C ILE A 225 3.69 -5.25 -4.01
N GLY A 226 2.56 -4.87 -3.40
CA GLY A 226 1.24 -5.42 -3.75
C GLY A 226 0.67 -6.48 -2.80
N MET A 227 1.07 -6.51 -1.51
CA MET A 227 0.50 -7.43 -0.51
C MET A 227 -1.03 -7.32 -0.40
N THR A 228 -1.56 -6.11 -0.20
CA THR A 228 -3.02 -5.89 -0.08
C THR A 228 -3.78 -6.28 -1.34
N VAL A 229 -3.24 -5.95 -2.51
CA VAL A 229 -3.85 -6.30 -3.81
C VAL A 229 -3.85 -7.82 -4.00
N SER A 230 -2.79 -8.52 -3.58
CA SER A 230 -2.72 -9.98 -3.63
C SER A 230 -3.74 -10.65 -2.70
N VAL A 231 -3.97 -10.11 -1.49
CA VAL A 231 -5.04 -10.58 -0.61
C VAL A 231 -6.41 -10.37 -1.26
N GLY A 232 -6.67 -9.18 -1.81
CA GLY A 232 -7.92 -8.89 -2.52
C GLY A 232 -8.16 -9.82 -3.69
N LYS A 233 -7.12 -10.10 -4.48
CA LYS A 233 -7.19 -11.06 -5.59
C LYS A 233 -7.48 -12.48 -5.13
N PHE A 234 -6.82 -12.96 -4.09
CA PHE A 234 -7.07 -14.29 -3.51
C PHE A 234 -8.53 -14.42 -3.05
N LEU A 235 -9.04 -13.40 -2.36
CA LEU A 235 -10.43 -13.36 -1.88
C LEU A 235 -11.43 -13.35 -3.04
N LEU A 236 -11.16 -12.58 -4.09
CA LEU A 236 -11.98 -12.54 -5.29
C LEU A 236 -11.98 -13.90 -6.01
N ASP A 237 -10.82 -14.53 -6.20
CA ASP A 237 -10.70 -15.85 -6.83
C ASP A 237 -11.42 -16.95 -6.06
N TRP A 238 -11.37 -16.90 -4.72
CA TRP A 238 -12.15 -17.80 -3.88
C TRP A 238 -13.65 -17.53 -4.01
N ALA A 239 -14.06 -16.27 -3.98
CA ALA A 239 -15.47 -15.87 -4.02
C ALA A 239 -16.13 -16.21 -5.37
N GLU A 240 -15.44 -15.95 -6.48
CA GLU A 240 -15.87 -16.28 -7.85
C GLU A 240 -15.70 -17.78 -8.18
N GLN A 241 -15.21 -18.59 -7.25
CA GLN A 241 -14.95 -20.02 -7.46
C GLN A 241 -13.95 -20.28 -8.59
N VAL A 242 -12.96 -19.41 -8.76
CA VAL A 242 -11.83 -19.63 -9.67
C VAL A 242 -10.80 -20.56 -9.03
N ALA A 243 -10.46 -20.31 -7.76
CA ALA A 243 -9.46 -21.08 -7.02
C ALA A 243 -9.91 -21.42 -5.58
N ASN A 244 -9.14 -22.27 -4.90
CA ASN A 244 -9.33 -22.66 -3.48
C ASN A 244 -10.74 -23.15 -3.13
N LYS A 245 -11.36 -23.91 -4.06
CA LYS A 245 -12.73 -24.45 -3.93
C LYS A 245 -12.89 -25.43 -2.76
N ASP A 246 -11.77 -26.00 -2.30
CA ASP A 246 -11.69 -26.89 -1.14
C ASP A 246 -11.97 -26.17 0.19
N LEU A 247 -11.83 -24.84 0.24
CA LEU A 247 -12.11 -24.03 1.41
C LEU A 247 -13.61 -23.71 1.52
N GLN A 248 -14.20 -24.06 2.66
CA GLN A 248 -15.58 -23.73 2.99
C GLN A 248 -15.73 -22.23 3.29
N PHE A 249 -14.82 -21.67 4.09
CA PHE A 249 -14.83 -20.27 4.50
C PHE A 249 -13.45 -19.62 4.36
N VAL A 250 -13.43 -18.31 4.10
CA VAL A 250 -12.23 -17.48 4.14
C VAL A 250 -12.58 -16.20 4.90
N PHE A 251 -11.85 -15.92 5.97
CA PHE A 251 -12.02 -14.72 6.79
C PHE A 251 -10.79 -13.86 6.71
N LYS A 252 -10.95 -12.58 6.35
CA LYS A 252 -9.89 -11.58 6.47
C LYS A 252 -10.03 -10.84 7.79
N LEU A 253 -8.98 -10.83 8.62
CA LEU A 253 -8.91 -10.10 9.90
C LEU A 253 -7.63 -9.25 9.92
N SER A 254 -7.73 -7.94 10.08
CA SER A 254 -6.55 -7.06 10.10
C SER A 254 -5.94 -6.89 11.49
N PHE A 255 -4.61 -7.03 11.61
CA PHE A 255 -3.87 -6.72 12.83
C PHE A 255 -4.02 -5.27 13.27
N ARG A 256 -4.23 -4.34 12.33
CA ARG A 256 -4.54 -2.94 12.64
C ARG A 256 -5.79 -2.82 13.52
N THR A 257 -6.82 -3.62 13.25
CA THR A 257 -8.06 -3.61 14.03
C THR A 257 -7.86 -4.30 15.38
N PHE A 258 -7.07 -5.38 15.46
CA PHE A 258 -6.70 -5.95 16.76
C PHE A 258 -5.99 -4.90 17.62
N TRP A 259 -5.03 -4.17 17.05
CA TRP A 259 -4.34 -3.07 17.71
C TRP A 259 -5.30 -1.93 18.10
N TYR A 260 -6.20 -1.54 17.20
CA TYR A 260 -7.21 -0.52 17.48
C TYR A 260 -8.12 -0.94 18.64
N LEU A 261 -8.67 -2.15 18.63
CA LEU A 261 -9.55 -2.65 19.68
C LEU A 261 -8.83 -2.83 21.01
N GLN A 262 -7.54 -3.21 20.99
CA GLN A 262 -6.70 -3.25 22.18
C GLN A 262 -6.51 -1.85 22.82
N ASN A 263 -6.35 -0.82 21.98
CA ASN A 263 -6.08 0.55 22.43
C ASN A 263 -7.36 1.40 22.53
N LYS A 264 -8.50 0.88 22.09
CA LYS A 264 -9.78 1.55 22.27
C LYS A 264 -10.11 1.49 23.76
N THR A 265 -10.43 2.68 24.26
CA THR A 265 -11.16 3.01 25.49
C THR A 265 -10.34 3.31 26.74
N VAL A 266 -10.73 4.44 27.33
CA VAL A 266 -10.75 4.72 28.77
C VAL A 266 -11.17 3.44 29.53
N ALA A 267 -10.36 3.02 30.52
CA ALA A 267 -10.47 1.79 31.32
C ALA A 267 -10.03 0.48 30.59
N PRO A 268 -9.73 -0.63 31.30
CA PRO A 268 -8.85 -1.69 30.79
C PRO A 268 -9.38 -2.35 29.50
N PRO A 269 -8.49 -2.87 28.63
CA PRO A 269 -8.85 -3.36 27.30
C PRO A 269 -9.99 -4.38 27.40
N ASP A 270 -11.11 -4.09 26.71
CA ASP A 270 -12.26 -4.99 26.66
C ASP A 270 -11.81 -6.36 26.13
N LYS A 271 -12.01 -7.40 26.94
CA LYS A 271 -11.72 -8.78 26.52
C LYS A 271 -12.73 -9.18 25.46
N MET A 272 -12.25 -9.74 24.37
CA MET A 272 -13.06 -10.23 23.26
C MET A 272 -12.71 -11.69 22.96
N SER A 273 -13.66 -12.44 22.45
CA SER A 273 -13.46 -13.81 21.96
C SER A 273 -13.15 -13.84 20.46
N MET A 274 -12.67 -14.97 19.93
CA MET A 274 -12.41 -15.10 18.50
C MET A 274 -13.68 -15.01 17.66
N ILE A 275 -14.81 -15.53 18.16
CA ILE A 275 -16.08 -15.42 17.44
C ILE A 275 -16.61 -13.98 17.42
N GLU A 276 -16.43 -13.22 18.51
CA GLU A 276 -16.79 -11.80 18.55
C GLU A 276 -15.91 -10.98 17.62
N MET A 277 -14.61 -11.32 17.51
CA MET A 277 -13.70 -10.71 16.55
C MET A 277 -14.10 -11.00 15.10
N ILE A 278 -14.49 -12.23 14.78
CA ILE A 278 -15.02 -12.57 13.44
C ILE A 278 -16.35 -11.85 13.20
N GLY A 279 -17.23 -11.82 14.20
CA GLY A 279 -18.53 -11.13 14.15
C GLY A 279 -18.39 -9.61 13.97
N TYR A 280 -17.32 -9.01 14.48
CA TYR A 280 -17.01 -7.60 14.27
C TYR A 280 -16.78 -7.27 12.78
N TYR A 281 -16.09 -8.14 12.05
CA TYR A 281 -15.89 -7.98 10.60
C TYR A 281 -17.07 -8.47 9.77
N TYR A 282 -17.73 -9.52 10.24
CA TYR A 282 -18.77 -10.23 9.51
C TYR A 282 -19.95 -10.48 10.46
N PRO A 283 -20.87 -9.51 10.63
CA PRO A 283 -21.98 -9.63 11.59
C PRO A 283 -22.82 -10.90 11.42
N GLN A 284 -22.98 -11.38 10.18
CA GLN A 284 -23.65 -12.63 9.84
C GLN A 284 -22.97 -13.90 10.40
N CYS A 285 -21.74 -13.79 10.90
CA CYS A 285 -20.93 -14.89 11.41
C CYS A 285 -20.92 -14.98 12.95
N LYS A 286 -21.60 -14.07 13.66
CA LYS A 286 -21.52 -13.95 15.13
C LYS A 286 -21.97 -15.20 15.90
N ASP A 287 -22.94 -15.94 15.36
CA ASP A 287 -23.52 -17.13 16.00
C ASP A 287 -23.09 -18.45 15.32
N MET A 288 -22.01 -18.44 14.53
CA MET A 288 -21.48 -19.63 13.87
C MET A 288 -20.87 -20.61 14.88
N LYS A 289 -21.45 -21.82 14.99
CA LYS A 289 -20.91 -22.91 15.83
C LYS A 289 -20.02 -23.91 15.09
N PHE A 290 -19.99 -23.84 13.76
CA PHE A 290 -19.38 -24.87 12.90
C PHE A 290 -17.90 -24.66 12.58
N LEU A 291 -17.28 -23.56 13.03
CA LEU A 291 -15.83 -23.38 12.90
C LEU A 291 -15.04 -24.39 13.73
N GLU A 292 -15.68 -25.00 14.74
CA GLU A 292 -15.12 -26.03 15.61
C GLU A 292 -15.49 -27.46 15.14
N GLU A 293 -16.31 -27.61 14.10
CA GLU A 293 -16.68 -28.93 13.56
C GLU A 293 -15.49 -29.62 12.88
N GLU A 294 -15.33 -30.92 13.15
CA GLU A 294 -14.30 -31.73 12.50
C GLU A 294 -14.52 -31.79 10.98
N GLY A 295 -13.45 -31.48 10.23
CA GLY A 295 -13.49 -31.45 8.76
C GLY A 295 -13.88 -30.11 8.14
N CYS A 296 -14.22 -29.09 8.93
CA CYS A 296 -14.39 -27.73 8.45
C CYS A 296 -13.04 -27.15 7.99
N LYS A 297 -12.87 -26.99 6.67
CA LYS A 297 -11.66 -26.39 6.07
C LYS A 297 -11.90 -24.91 5.81
N PHE A 298 -11.17 -24.06 6.50
CA PHE A 298 -11.25 -22.62 6.30
C PHE A 298 -9.88 -21.95 6.40
N LEU A 299 -9.79 -20.74 5.86
CA LEU A 299 -8.60 -19.91 5.88
C LEU A 299 -8.86 -18.61 6.64
N ILE A 300 -7.90 -18.23 7.47
CA ILE A 300 -7.84 -16.91 8.09
C ILE A 300 -6.69 -16.15 7.45
N ILE A 301 -6.99 -15.04 6.79
CA ILE A 301 -5.99 -14.11 6.27
C ILE A 301 -5.83 -12.99 7.28
N MET A 302 -4.62 -12.80 7.79
CA MET A 302 -4.27 -11.74 8.72
C MET A 302 -3.25 -10.78 8.10
N ASP A 303 -3.68 -9.57 7.76
CA ASP A 303 -2.83 -8.58 7.10
C ASP A 303 -2.36 -7.46 8.05
N SER A 304 -1.40 -6.68 7.59
CA SER A 304 -0.88 -5.50 8.28
C SER A 304 -0.26 -5.81 9.65
N PHE A 305 0.49 -6.92 9.76
CA PHE A 305 1.17 -7.28 11.02
C PHE A 305 2.09 -6.15 11.53
N ASP A 306 2.64 -5.34 10.63
CA ASP A 306 3.42 -4.15 10.95
C ASP A 306 2.64 -3.00 11.60
N CYS A 307 1.31 -3.08 11.64
CA CYS A 307 0.46 -2.18 12.44
C CYS A 307 0.25 -2.67 13.88
N TYR A 308 0.63 -3.91 14.21
CA TYR A 308 0.54 -4.42 15.57
C TYR A 308 1.80 -4.04 16.35
N GLN A 309 1.71 -3.05 17.23
CA GLN A 309 2.88 -2.45 17.88
C GLN A 309 3.23 -3.06 19.24
N ALA A 310 2.38 -3.94 19.78
CA ALA A 310 2.66 -4.65 21.04
C ALA A 310 3.70 -5.77 20.84
N ALA A 311 4.59 -5.91 21.82
CA ALA A 311 5.43 -7.10 21.94
C ALA A 311 4.57 -8.27 22.44
N LEU A 312 4.38 -9.27 21.59
CA LEU A 312 3.59 -10.46 21.91
C LEU A 312 4.37 -11.40 22.84
N ASP A 313 3.75 -11.81 23.94
CA ASP A 313 4.32 -12.84 24.83
C ASP A 313 4.10 -14.25 24.25
N TRP A 314 5.05 -14.71 23.46
CA TRP A 314 5.00 -16.02 22.79
C TRP A 314 5.10 -17.21 23.75
N GLU A 315 5.58 -17.01 24.98
CA GLU A 315 5.88 -18.08 25.94
C GLU A 315 4.80 -18.18 27.01
N ASN A 316 4.48 -17.08 27.71
CA ASN A 316 3.62 -17.10 28.89
C ASN A 316 2.16 -16.72 28.63
N ALA A 317 1.79 -16.34 27.41
CA ALA A 317 0.39 -16.03 27.10
C ALA A 317 -0.54 -17.22 27.47
N PRO A 318 -1.68 -16.98 28.13
CA PRO A 318 -2.64 -18.03 28.48
C PRO A 318 -3.09 -18.84 27.26
N VAL A 319 -3.24 -20.16 27.42
CA VAL A 319 -3.71 -21.03 26.33
C VAL A 319 -5.23 -20.96 26.24
N ILE A 320 -5.73 -20.65 25.04
CA ILE A 320 -7.14 -20.60 24.70
C ILE A 320 -7.40 -21.65 23.63
N THR A 321 -8.50 -22.39 23.79
CA THR A 321 -8.87 -23.47 22.87
C THR A 321 -10.26 -23.31 22.28
N ASP A 322 -11.18 -22.72 23.05
CA ASP A 322 -12.54 -22.40 22.66
C ASP A 322 -12.62 -21.01 22.01
N ILE A 323 -13.36 -20.92 20.89
CA ILE A 323 -13.54 -19.66 20.14
C ILE A 323 -14.38 -18.61 20.88
N HIS A 324 -15.16 -19.02 21.89
CA HIS A 324 -16.02 -18.15 22.70
C HIS A 324 -15.33 -17.58 23.95
N THR A 325 -14.14 -18.08 24.29
CA THR A 325 -13.38 -17.62 25.45
C THR A 325 -12.86 -16.20 25.23
N LYS A 326 -13.27 -15.27 26.10
CA LYS A 326 -12.86 -13.85 26.03
C LYS A 326 -11.44 -13.65 26.57
N ALA A 327 -10.60 -12.98 25.81
CA ALA A 327 -9.25 -12.64 26.22
C ALA A 327 -8.77 -11.31 25.64
N ASN A 328 -7.60 -10.87 26.07
CA ASN A 328 -6.93 -9.72 25.46
C ASN A 328 -6.54 -10.05 24.01
N PRO A 329 -6.66 -9.09 23.07
CA PRO A 329 -6.20 -9.25 21.68
C PRO A 329 -4.80 -9.87 21.53
N ASP A 330 -3.84 -9.55 22.40
CA ASP A 330 -2.49 -10.15 22.38
C ASP A 330 -2.54 -11.68 22.54
N VAL A 331 -3.34 -12.14 23.50
CA VAL A 331 -3.50 -13.56 23.82
C VAL A 331 -4.21 -14.27 22.67
N LEU A 332 -5.22 -13.64 22.06
CA LEU A 332 -5.91 -14.19 20.89
C LEU A 332 -4.92 -14.40 19.73
N VAL A 333 -4.12 -13.38 19.41
CA VAL A 333 -3.12 -13.44 18.34
C VAL A 333 -2.13 -14.58 18.58
N VAL A 334 -1.55 -14.67 19.78
CA VAL A 334 -0.59 -15.74 20.11
C VAL A 334 -1.22 -17.13 19.97
N ASN A 335 -2.47 -17.31 20.39
CA ASN A 335 -3.16 -18.60 20.28
C ASN A 335 -3.52 -18.97 18.83
N ILE A 336 -3.75 -18.00 17.93
CA ILE A 336 -3.90 -18.26 16.49
C ILE A 336 -2.58 -18.84 15.92
N PHE A 337 -1.44 -18.23 16.27
CA PHE A 337 -0.12 -18.71 15.84
C PHE A 337 0.23 -20.08 16.40
N ARG A 338 -0.07 -20.33 17.69
CA ARG A 338 0.07 -21.66 18.31
C ARG A 338 -0.87 -22.70 17.71
N GLY A 339 -1.94 -22.27 17.04
CA GLY A 339 -2.99 -23.12 16.51
C GLY A 339 -3.84 -23.80 17.59
N THR A 340 -3.84 -23.27 18.81
CA THR A 340 -4.60 -23.79 19.95
C THR A 340 -6.09 -23.43 19.85
N VAL A 341 -6.38 -22.24 19.31
CA VAL A 341 -7.70 -21.77 18.88
C VAL A 341 -7.81 -21.87 17.35
N LEU A 342 -9.04 -22.04 16.82
CA LEU A 342 -9.29 -22.19 15.37
C LEU A 342 -8.44 -23.33 14.79
N ARG A 343 -8.51 -24.51 15.41
CA ARG A 343 -7.65 -25.67 15.11
C ARG A 343 -7.79 -26.18 13.69
N GLY A 344 -8.94 -26.03 13.04
CA GLY A 344 -9.16 -26.40 11.63
C GLY A 344 -8.65 -25.36 10.61
N ALA A 345 -8.18 -24.20 11.07
CA ALA A 345 -7.80 -23.10 10.19
C ALA A 345 -6.43 -23.30 9.53
N ARG A 346 -6.37 -23.02 8.23
CA ARG A 346 -5.16 -22.49 7.60
C ARG A 346 -5.06 -21.01 7.94
N VAL A 347 -3.84 -20.49 8.06
CA VAL A 347 -3.59 -19.10 8.42
C VAL A 347 -2.56 -18.49 7.47
N TRP A 348 -2.90 -17.35 6.89
CA TRP A 348 -2.03 -16.56 6.02
C TRP A 348 -1.75 -15.21 6.66
N VAL A 349 -0.54 -15.00 7.15
CA VAL A 349 -0.10 -13.74 7.77
C VAL A 349 0.69 -12.92 6.77
N LEU A 350 0.38 -11.62 6.66
CA LEU A 350 1.12 -10.67 5.83
C LEU A 350 1.63 -9.50 6.68
N GLY A 351 2.89 -9.15 6.47
CA GLY A 351 3.48 -7.96 7.08
C GLY A 351 4.87 -7.65 6.55
N ARG A 352 5.33 -6.43 6.81
CA ARG A 352 6.69 -6.01 6.45
C ARG A 352 7.72 -6.84 7.21
N ARG A 353 8.90 -7.01 6.60
CA ARG A 353 9.99 -7.84 7.13
C ARG A 353 10.30 -7.54 8.59
N ALA A 354 10.33 -6.26 8.96
CA ALA A 354 10.59 -5.81 10.32
C ALA A 354 9.59 -6.27 11.38
N ALA A 355 8.35 -6.47 10.98
CA ALA A 355 7.32 -6.98 11.87
C ALA A 355 7.38 -8.50 11.89
N VAL A 356 7.34 -9.15 10.72
CA VAL A 356 7.25 -10.62 10.65
C VAL A 356 8.52 -11.34 11.13
N SER A 357 9.68 -10.68 11.13
CA SER A 357 10.92 -11.22 11.70
C SER A 357 10.85 -11.46 13.21
N GLN A 358 9.88 -10.84 13.90
CA GLN A 358 9.64 -11.03 15.33
C GLN A 358 8.84 -12.30 15.63
N ILE A 359 8.26 -12.95 14.61
CA ILE A 359 7.48 -14.17 14.77
C ILE A 359 8.46 -15.35 14.93
N PRO A 360 8.36 -16.15 16.01
CA PRO A 360 9.19 -17.33 16.18
C PRO A 360 9.02 -18.32 15.02
N SER A 361 10.14 -18.77 14.43
CA SER A 361 10.15 -19.67 13.26
C SER A 361 9.41 -20.99 13.51
N LYS A 362 9.33 -21.46 14.76
CA LYS A 362 8.58 -22.68 15.15
C LYS A 362 7.08 -22.61 14.84
N PHE A 363 6.52 -21.41 14.66
CA PHE A 363 5.10 -21.23 14.31
C PHE A 363 4.87 -21.08 12.80
N ILE A 364 5.94 -21.01 11.99
CA ILE A 364 5.86 -20.72 10.56
C ILE A 364 6.15 -22.01 9.79
N ASP A 365 5.17 -22.49 9.01
CA ASP A 365 5.36 -23.66 8.16
C ASP A 365 5.97 -23.28 6.80
N LEU A 366 5.53 -22.15 6.24
CA LEU A 366 6.01 -21.64 4.97
C LEU A 366 6.24 -20.13 5.06
N PHE A 367 7.46 -19.70 4.78
CA PHE A 367 7.81 -18.30 4.62
C PHE A 367 7.86 -17.95 3.14
N THR A 368 7.27 -16.82 2.75
CA THR A 368 7.25 -16.35 1.36
C THR A 368 7.53 -14.86 1.27
N GLU A 369 8.01 -14.42 0.12
CA GLU A 369 8.31 -13.03 -0.15
C GLU A 369 7.80 -12.64 -1.54
N ILE A 370 6.99 -11.58 -1.60
CA ILE A 370 6.58 -10.99 -2.87
C ILE A 370 7.76 -10.20 -3.44
N GLN A 371 8.21 -10.61 -4.62
CA GLN A 371 9.37 -10.10 -5.32
C GLN A 371 9.02 -8.96 -6.29
N GLY A 372 7.74 -8.82 -6.68
CA GLY A 372 7.28 -7.81 -7.64
C GLY A 372 7.25 -8.32 -9.08
N PHE A 373 7.41 -7.43 -10.05
CA PHE A 373 7.27 -7.72 -11.48
C PHE A 373 8.62 -8.02 -12.16
N SER A 374 8.59 -9.01 -13.07
CA SER A 374 9.61 -9.14 -14.13
C SER A 374 9.42 -8.07 -15.20
N ASP A 375 10.34 -7.96 -16.16
CA ASP A 375 10.23 -6.96 -17.22
C ASP A 375 9.00 -7.20 -18.11
N GLU A 376 8.65 -8.45 -18.37
CA GLU A 376 7.45 -8.83 -19.13
C GLU A 376 6.17 -8.48 -18.37
N MET A 377 6.16 -8.69 -17.05
CA MET A 377 5.03 -8.36 -16.19
C MET A 377 4.78 -6.85 -16.10
N LYS A 378 5.84 -6.02 -16.16
CA LYS A 378 5.70 -4.55 -16.22
C LYS A 378 5.00 -4.14 -17.51
N ASP A 379 5.42 -4.69 -18.65
CA ASP A 379 4.83 -4.43 -19.96
C ASP A 379 3.37 -4.91 -20.01
N GLU A 380 3.09 -6.10 -19.47
CA GLU A 380 1.73 -6.64 -19.37
C GLU A 380 0.84 -5.71 -18.55
N TYR A 381 1.30 -5.30 -17.36
CA TYR A 381 0.53 -4.43 -16.47
C TYR A 381 0.16 -3.11 -17.17
N LEU A 382 1.14 -2.44 -17.78
CA LEU A 382 0.91 -1.18 -18.47
C LEU A 382 0.02 -1.36 -19.71
N THR A 383 0.19 -2.44 -20.47
CA THR A 383 -0.56 -2.67 -21.71
C THR A 383 -2.01 -3.09 -21.46
N LYS A 384 -2.23 -3.93 -20.45
CA LYS A 384 -3.56 -4.47 -20.10
C LYS A 384 -4.45 -3.41 -19.47
N ARG A 385 -3.84 -2.51 -18.69
CA ARG A 385 -4.52 -1.44 -17.94
C ARG A 385 -5.25 -0.42 -18.82
N PHE A 386 -4.72 -0.10 -20.00
CA PHE A 386 -5.33 0.88 -20.88
C PHE A 386 -6.19 0.23 -21.97
N THR A 387 -7.38 0.77 -22.17
CA THR A 387 -8.25 0.43 -23.31
C THR A 387 -7.63 0.91 -24.62
N ASP A 388 -7.06 2.12 -24.64
CA ASP A 388 -6.31 2.63 -25.79
C ASP A 388 -4.91 2.00 -25.86
N LYS A 389 -4.76 1.07 -26.80
CA LYS A 389 -3.49 0.36 -27.04
C LYS A 389 -2.39 1.26 -27.60
N ARG A 390 -2.72 2.34 -28.31
CA ARG A 390 -1.72 3.30 -28.82
C ARG A 390 -1.15 4.12 -27.68
N LEU A 391 -1.99 4.62 -26.79
CA LEU A 391 -1.55 5.30 -25.57
C LEU A 391 -0.70 4.38 -24.69
N ALA A 392 -1.14 3.14 -24.49
CA ALA A 392 -0.37 2.14 -23.73
C ALA A 392 1.04 1.95 -24.30
N ALA A 393 1.14 1.74 -25.63
CA ALA A 393 2.42 1.58 -26.30
C ALA A 393 3.32 2.83 -26.18
N LYS A 394 2.74 4.04 -26.30
CA LYS A 394 3.46 5.30 -26.08
C LYS A 394 4.02 5.39 -24.65
N ILE A 395 3.21 5.07 -23.64
CA ILE A 395 3.63 5.07 -22.23
C ILE A 395 4.77 4.07 -22.02
N VAL A 396 4.61 2.84 -22.52
CA VAL A 396 5.63 1.78 -22.40
C VAL A 396 6.96 2.22 -23.04
N ALA A 397 6.91 2.77 -24.25
CA ALA A 397 8.11 3.28 -24.92
C ALA A 397 8.74 4.46 -24.16
N HIS A 398 7.92 5.34 -23.58
CA HIS A 398 8.38 6.53 -22.90
C HIS A 398 9.12 6.22 -21.59
N TYR A 399 8.52 5.44 -20.68
CA TYR A 399 9.16 5.14 -19.38
C TYR A 399 10.43 4.30 -19.54
N LYS A 400 10.50 3.44 -20.58
CA LYS A 400 11.69 2.65 -20.91
C LYS A 400 12.91 3.48 -21.34
N ARG A 401 12.76 4.79 -21.56
CA ARG A 401 13.89 5.70 -21.79
C ARG A 401 14.54 6.18 -20.49
N LEU A 402 14.04 5.76 -19.32
CA LEU A 402 14.54 6.17 -18.01
C LEU A 402 14.91 4.94 -17.16
N PRO A 403 16.17 4.45 -17.23
CA PRO A 403 16.56 3.18 -16.62
C PRO A 403 16.28 3.09 -15.11
N SER A 404 16.51 4.18 -14.36
CA SER A 404 16.17 4.25 -12.93
C SER A 404 14.70 3.95 -12.64
N VAL A 405 13.77 4.40 -13.48
CA VAL A 405 12.34 4.09 -13.34
C VAL A 405 12.04 2.66 -13.77
N ILE A 406 12.72 2.11 -14.78
CA ILE A 406 12.59 0.68 -15.15
C ILE A 406 12.97 -0.24 -13.98
N MET A 407 13.98 0.13 -13.19
CA MET A 407 14.37 -0.63 -12.01
C MET A 407 13.30 -0.53 -10.91
N LEU A 408 12.84 0.69 -10.60
CA LEU A 408 11.81 0.90 -9.58
C LEU A 408 10.45 0.28 -9.91
N THR A 409 10.08 0.22 -11.19
CA THR A 409 8.82 -0.40 -11.67
C THR A 409 8.74 -1.92 -11.43
N ARG A 410 9.81 -2.55 -10.92
CA ARG A 410 9.69 -3.86 -10.26
C ARG A 410 8.61 -3.84 -9.16
N GLN A 411 8.43 -2.71 -8.49
CA GLN A 411 7.34 -2.48 -7.54
C GLN A 411 6.04 -2.14 -8.29
N PRO A 412 4.95 -2.93 -8.14
CA PRO A 412 3.66 -2.64 -8.75
C PRO A 412 3.13 -1.24 -8.44
N PHE A 413 3.41 -0.70 -7.25
CA PHE A 413 3.10 0.69 -6.91
C PHE A 413 3.74 1.70 -7.87
N ILE A 414 5.00 1.52 -8.25
CA ILE A 414 5.68 2.43 -9.18
C ILE A 414 5.17 2.23 -10.60
N CYS A 415 4.86 0.99 -11.02
CA CYS A 415 4.15 0.75 -12.28
C CYS A 415 2.80 1.48 -12.35
N TRP A 416 2.06 1.46 -11.25
CA TRP A 416 0.83 2.24 -11.14
C TRP A 416 1.10 3.75 -11.25
N MET A 417 2.15 4.28 -10.60
CA MET A 417 2.51 5.71 -10.72
C MET A 417 2.82 6.11 -12.16
N VAL A 418 3.58 5.29 -12.90
CA VAL A 418 3.82 5.47 -14.35
C VAL A 418 2.50 5.56 -15.11
N ALA A 419 1.57 4.66 -14.81
CA ALA A 419 0.25 4.63 -15.43
C ALA A 419 -0.71 5.74 -14.96
N ALA A 420 -0.43 6.40 -13.85
CA ALA A 420 -1.24 7.50 -13.31
C ALA A 420 -0.74 8.87 -13.83
N ILE A 421 0.58 9.05 -13.90
CA ILE A 421 1.23 10.31 -14.23
C ILE A 421 1.24 10.53 -15.75
N TYR A 422 1.81 9.59 -16.52
CA TYR A 422 2.08 9.83 -17.94
C TYR A 422 0.85 10.03 -18.83
N PRO A 423 -0.31 9.37 -18.63
CA PRO A 423 -1.48 9.66 -19.45
C PRO A 423 -1.94 11.12 -19.41
N ARG A 424 -1.75 11.80 -18.27
CA ARG A 424 -2.11 13.23 -18.13
C ARG A 424 -1.14 14.10 -18.92
N GLN A 425 0.15 13.77 -18.86
CA GLN A 425 1.21 14.47 -19.56
C GLN A 425 1.09 14.33 -21.10
N PHE A 426 0.73 13.14 -21.58
CA PHE A 426 0.46 12.89 -23.01
C PHE A 426 -0.78 13.61 -23.58
N ARG A 427 -1.50 14.40 -22.77
CA ARG A 427 -2.53 15.33 -23.30
C ARG A 427 -1.88 16.49 -24.04
N ASN A 428 -0.67 16.89 -23.65
CA ASN A 428 0.12 17.83 -24.42
C ASN A 428 0.72 17.13 -25.65
N PRO A 429 0.46 17.61 -26.89
CA PRO A 429 1.03 17.05 -28.12
C PRO A 429 2.56 16.98 -28.15
N ASP A 430 3.26 17.91 -27.48
CA ASP A 430 4.72 18.01 -27.50
C ASP A 430 5.39 17.11 -26.45
N TYR A 431 4.61 16.60 -25.50
CA TYR A 431 5.10 15.69 -24.46
C TYR A 431 5.58 14.36 -25.07
N GLY A 432 6.74 13.91 -24.60
CA GLY A 432 7.36 12.67 -25.04
C GLY A 432 8.44 12.84 -26.11
N SER A 433 8.66 14.05 -26.63
CA SER A 433 9.81 14.36 -27.48
C SER A 433 11.14 14.05 -26.75
N ASN A 434 11.28 14.57 -25.53
CA ASN A 434 12.40 14.28 -24.65
C ASN A 434 12.14 13.04 -23.78
N PRO A 435 13.19 12.34 -23.29
CA PRO A 435 13.04 11.32 -22.24
C PRO A 435 12.34 11.90 -20.99
N PRO A 436 11.63 11.06 -20.21
CA PRO A 436 11.00 11.52 -18.98
C PRO A 436 12.05 12.08 -18.02
N ARG A 437 11.71 13.17 -17.33
CA ARG A 437 12.56 13.72 -16.26
C ARG A 437 12.47 12.86 -15.00
N LEU A 438 13.63 12.64 -14.38
CA LEU A 438 13.78 11.79 -13.21
C LEU A 438 13.28 12.51 -11.96
N THR A 439 13.66 13.77 -11.78
CA THR A 439 13.41 14.51 -10.54
C THR A 439 11.92 14.75 -10.25
N PRO A 440 11.10 15.23 -11.21
CA PRO A 440 9.65 15.37 -10.99
C PRO A 440 8.97 14.04 -10.64
N PHE A 441 9.44 12.92 -11.20
CA PHE A 441 8.88 11.60 -10.89
C PHE A 441 9.17 11.20 -9.43
N TYR A 442 10.38 11.44 -8.92
CA TYR A 442 10.73 11.15 -7.53
C TYR A 442 10.05 12.08 -6.53
N ILE A 443 9.82 13.34 -6.90
CA ILE A 443 8.98 14.26 -6.12
C ILE A 443 7.58 13.68 -5.96
N ASN A 444 6.98 13.18 -7.05
CA ASN A 444 5.69 12.48 -6.98
C ASN A 444 5.75 11.23 -6.08
N ILE A 445 6.80 10.39 -6.15
CA ILE A 445 6.94 9.23 -5.24
C ILE A 445 6.88 9.69 -3.78
N MET A 446 7.65 10.71 -3.42
CA MET A 446 7.68 11.25 -2.06
C MET A 446 6.30 11.77 -1.64
N ILE A 447 5.66 12.58 -2.49
CA ILE A 447 4.37 13.18 -2.18
C ILE A 447 3.31 12.10 -1.95
N VAL A 448 3.20 11.15 -2.88
CA VAL A 448 2.22 10.07 -2.80
C VAL A 448 2.47 9.19 -1.58
N GLN A 449 3.72 8.83 -1.27
CA GLN A 449 4.02 8.03 -0.08
C GLN A 449 3.69 8.76 1.22
N MET A 450 3.91 10.08 1.26
CA MET A 450 3.58 10.88 2.44
C MET A 450 2.06 11.00 2.64
N ASN A 451 1.31 11.25 1.57
CA ASN A 451 -0.14 11.30 1.62
C ASN A 451 -0.73 9.95 2.05
N ARG A 452 -0.20 8.84 1.50
CA ARG A 452 -0.58 7.49 1.93
C ARG A 452 -0.27 7.23 3.39
N ARG A 453 0.87 7.71 3.90
CA ARG A 453 1.21 7.62 5.33
C ARG A 453 0.13 8.30 6.17
N LEU A 454 -0.28 9.52 5.79
CA LEU A 454 -1.30 10.30 6.48
C LEU A 454 -2.68 9.63 6.44
N GLN A 455 -3.12 9.14 5.28
CA GLN A 455 -4.40 8.44 5.14
C GLN A 455 -4.40 7.12 5.89
N PHE A 456 -3.40 6.26 5.63
CA PHE A 456 -3.43 4.89 6.11
C PHE A 456 -3.12 4.80 7.61
N TYR A 457 -2.11 5.50 8.13
CA TYR A 457 -1.70 5.35 9.53
C TYR A 457 -2.34 6.36 10.48
N TYR A 458 -2.63 7.57 10.00
CA TYR A 458 -3.20 8.64 10.83
C TYR A 458 -4.68 8.91 10.56
N GLY A 459 -5.29 8.21 9.59
CA GLY A 459 -6.72 8.31 9.32
C GLY A 459 -7.14 9.67 8.75
N LYS A 460 -6.20 10.43 8.16
CA LYS A 460 -6.54 11.71 7.53
C LYS A 460 -7.33 11.49 6.24
N GLY A 461 -8.41 12.23 6.06
CA GLY A 461 -9.17 12.22 4.80
C GLY A 461 -8.45 12.97 3.68
N ASP A 462 -8.92 12.81 2.44
CA ASP A 462 -8.28 13.39 1.25
C ASP A 462 -8.17 14.92 1.28
N HIS A 463 -9.11 15.60 1.96
CA HIS A 463 -9.11 17.05 2.12
C HIS A 463 -8.17 17.57 3.23
N ASP A 464 -7.56 16.69 4.03
CA ASP A 464 -6.68 17.04 5.17
C ASP A 464 -5.23 16.52 4.98
N LEU A 465 -4.79 16.39 3.73
CA LEU A 465 -3.44 15.91 3.39
C LEU A 465 -2.36 17.00 3.47
N LYS A 466 -2.65 18.14 4.12
CA LYS A 466 -1.66 19.18 4.33
C LYS A 466 -0.59 18.69 5.31
N TRP A 467 0.68 18.79 4.90
CA TRP A 467 1.80 18.35 5.71
C TRP A 467 2.03 19.29 6.88
N THR A 468 2.05 18.74 8.09
CA THR A 468 2.39 19.51 9.29
C THR A 468 3.88 19.82 9.35
N ASP A 469 4.31 20.59 10.34
CA ASP A 469 5.73 20.84 10.52
C ASP A 469 6.47 19.58 11.01
N GLU A 470 5.82 18.70 11.80
CA GLU A 470 6.36 17.38 12.13
C GLU A 470 6.60 16.51 10.89
N ASP A 471 5.68 16.55 9.93
CA ASP A 471 5.77 15.82 8.67
C ASP A 471 6.97 16.28 7.82
N LYS A 472 7.13 17.60 7.67
CA LYS A 472 8.29 18.19 6.98
C LYS A 472 9.60 17.92 7.72
N PHE A 473 9.55 17.93 9.05
CA PHE A 473 10.71 17.66 9.89
C PHE A 473 11.17 16.20 9.80
N LEU A 474 10.24 15.26 9.74
CA LEU A 474 10.51 13.85 9.45
C LEU A 474 11.28 13.72 8.13
N LEU A 475 10.77 14.30 7.04
CA LEU A 475 11.43 14.28 5.73
C LEU A 475 12.81 14.94 5.75
N THR A 476 12.93 16.10 6.41
CA THR A 476 14.20 16.84 6.54
C THR A 476 15.25 16.00 7.29
N ARG A 477 14.87 15.36 8.40
CA ARG A 477 15.77 14.49 9.18
C ARG A 477 16.15 13.21 8.42
N MET A 478 15.19 12.60 7.72
CA MET A 478 15.47 11.46 6.85
C MET A 478 16.44 11.84 5.72
N GLY A 479 16.26 13.01 5.10
CA GLY A 479 17.18 13.50 4.07
C GLY A 479 18.57 13.84 4.61
N LYS A 480 18.65 14.42 5.82
CA LYS A 480 19.93 14.64 6.52
C LYS A 480 20.67 13.32 6.79
N MET A 481 19.96 12.31 7.31
CA MET A 481 20.50 10.96 7.49
C MET A 481 20.98 10.39 6.16
N SER A 482 20.18 10.53 5.09
CA SER A 482 20.51 10.05 3.75
C SER A 482 21.80 10.66 3.21
N LEU A 483 21.98 11.98 3.36
CA LEU A 483 23.21 12.66 2.98
C LEU A 483 24.42 12.12 3.76
N LYS A 484 24.27 11.90 5.07
CA LYS A 484 25.34 11.34 5.90
C LYS A 484 25.71 9.90 5.52
N MET A 485 24.73 9.08 5.17
CA MET A 485 24.97 7.73 4.65
C MET A 485 25.64 7.76 3.27
N LEU A 486 25.28 8.74 2.44
CA LEU A 486 25.90 8.96 1.14
C LEU A 486 27.38 9.36 1.28
N GLU A 487 27.70 10.28 2.20
CA GLU A 487 29.09 10.66 2.52
C GLU A 487 29.92 9.48 3.05
N LYS A 488 29.30 8.56 3.79
CA LYS A 488 29.91 7.29 4.25
C LYS A 488 29.94 6.21 3.15
N ASN A 489 29.36 6.47 1.98
CA ASN A 489 29.16 5.52 0.88
C ASN A 489 28.54 4.18 1.35
N THR A 490 27.52 4.27 2.20
CA THR A 490 26.72 3.13 2.64
C THR A 490 25.26 3.32 2.27
N SER A 491 24.59 2.23 1.89
CA SER A 491 23.13 2.18 1.71
C SER A 491 22.41 1.49 2.88
N VAL A 492 23.19 0.94 3.82
CA VAL A 492 22.70 0.23 4.99
C VAL A 492 22.91 1.11 6.23
N PHE A 493 21.87 1.21 7.04
CA PHE A 493 21.86 1.91 8.33
C PHE A 493 21.22 1.03 9.41
N TYR A 494 21.48 1.37 10.66
CA TYR A 494 21.04 0.63 11.84
C TYR A 494 20.07 1.46 12.70
N GLU A 495 19.52 0.85 13.75
CA GLU A 495 18.60 1.55 14.66
C GLU A 495 19.29 2.71 15.38
N GLU A 496 20.58 2.59 15.67
CA GLU A 496 21.40 3.63 16.29
C GLU A 496 21.53 4.86 15.40
N ASP A 497 21.74 4.65 14.08
CA ASP A 497 21.80 5.74 13.11
C ASP A 497 20.47 6.50 13.09
N VAL A 498 19.34 5.79 13.07
CA VAL A 498 18.01 6.42 13.09
C VAL A 498 17.82 7.28 14.36
N LYS A 499 18.24 6.77 15.52
CA LYS A 499 18.18 7.50 16.80
C LYS A 499 19.12 8.71 16.82
N GLU A 500 20.31 8.63 16.22
CA GLU A 500 21.26 9.75 16.11
C GLU A 500 20.63 10.97 15.43
N PHE A 501 19.79 10.75 14.41
CA PHE A 501 19.06 11.82 13.73
C PHE A 501 17.72 12.18 14.39
N GLY A 502 17.43 11.66 15.59
CA GLY A 502 16.21 11.92 16.34
C GLY A 502 14.95 11.35 15.68
N LEU A 503 15.10 10.31 14.84
CA LEU A 503 13.99 9.66 14.16
C LEU A 503 13.49 8.46 14.99
N LYS A 504 12.22 8.13 14.83
CA LYS A 504 11.66 6.87 15.34
C LYS A 504 11.80 5.79 14.27
N LEU A 505 12.27 4.60 14.65
CA LEU A 505 12.46 3.49 13.71
C LEU A 505 11.18 3.14 12.95
N THR A 506 10.04 3.11 13.63
CA THR A 506 8.72 2.83 13.03
C THR A 506 8.34 3.87 11.99
N GLU A 507 8.55 5.17 12.24
CA GLU A 507 8.26 6.23 11.28
C GLU A 507 9.05 6.05 9.97
N VAL A 508 10.33 5.66 10.09
CA VAL A 508 11.23 5.50 8.95
C VAL A 508 10.97 4.20 8.19
N THR A 509 10.92 3.06 8.87
CA THR A 509 10.97 1.72 8.24
C THR A 509 9.59 1.11 7.97
N VAL A 510 8.56 1.62 8.65
CA VAL A 510 7.18 1.13 8.52
C VAL A 510 6.35 2.25 7.89
N LEU A 511 6.19 3.38 8.55
CA LEU A 511 5.16 4.36 8.16
C LEU A 511 5.51 5.15 6.90
N SER A 512 6.78 5.46 6.64
CA SER A 512 7.19 6.27 5.48
C SER A 512 6.93 5.62 4.11
N GLY A 513 6.96 4.28 4.04
CA GLY A 513 6.96 3.56 2.78
C GLY A 513 8.22 3.74 1.92
N LEU A 514 9.27 4.42 2.42
CA LEU A 514 10.51 4.69 1.68
C LEU A 514 11.68 3.79 2.08
N CYS A 515 11.59 3.14 3.24
CA CYS A 515 12.62 2.26 3.77
C CYS A 515 12.06 0.86 4.09
N THR A 516 12.96 -0.11 4.27
CA THR A 516 12.61 -1.47 4.66
C THR A 516 13.75 -2.11 5.46
N GLU A 517 13.44 -3.21 6.15
CA GLU A 517 14.42 -4.03 6.86
C GLU A 517 15.03 -5.05 5.89
N LEU A 518 16.32 -5.32 6.06
CA LEU A 518 17.09 -6.31 5.33
C LEU A 518 17.16 -7.63 6.10
N PRO A 519 17.51 -8.75 5.46
CA PRO A 519 17.82 -9.99 6.19
C PRO A 519 18.88 -9.75 7.27
N THR A 520 18.66 -10.31 8.46
CA THR A 520 19.56 -10.15 9.61
C THR A 520 20.98 -10.56 9.26
N ALA A 521 21.96 -9.76 9.69
CA ALA A 521 23.37 -10.05 9.50
C ALA A 521 23.80 -11.29 10.29
N ALA A 522 24.97 -11.84 9.93
CA ALA A 522 25.54 -13.01 10.62
C ALA A 522 25.83 -12.76 12.11
N ASP A 523 26.01 -11.50 12.52
CA ASP A 523 26.21 -11.08 13.91
C ASP A 523 24.89 -10.82 14.68
N GLY A 524 23.74 -11.07 14.04
CA GLY A 524 22.42 -10.87 14.65
C GLY A 524 21.90 -9.44 14.61
N LYS A 525 22.65 -8.48 14.04
CA LYS A 525 22.19 -7.09 13.96
C LYS A 525 21.13 -6.90 12.89
N ARG A 526 20.11 -6.10 13.24
CA ARG A 526 19.05 -5.66 12.32
C ARG A 526 19.60 -4.56 11.42
N MET A 527 19.40 -4.72 10.12
CA MET A 527 19.89 -3.81 9.09
C MET A 527 18.73 -3.21 8.33
N PHE A 528 18.82 -1.94 7.97
CA PHE A 528 17.79 -1.22 7.25
C PHE A 528 18.37 -0.49 6.05
N SER A 529 17.52 -0.19 5.08
CA SER A 529 17.91 0.59 3.89
C SER A 529 16.69 1.23 3.24
N PHE A 530 16.92 2.18 2.34
CA PHE A 530 15.87 2.66 1.44
C PHE A 530 15.42 1.54 0.51
N ILE A 531 14.15 1.53 0.10
CA ILE A 531 13.60 0.52 -0.83
C ILE A 531 14.31 0.49 -2.20
N HIS A 532 15.10 1.53 -2.50
CA HIS A 532 16.05 1.59 -3.60
C HIS A 532 17.12 2.64 -3.31
N VAL A 533 18.37 2.42 -3.75
CA VAL A 533 19.50 3.34 -3.50
C VAL A 533 19.26 4.74 -4.08
N THR A 534 18.59 4.85 -5.23
CA THR A 534 18.27 6.16 -5.83
C THR A 534 17.35 7.02 -4.96
N LEU A 535 16.53 6.41 -4.10
CA LEU A 535 15.68 7.16 -3.17
C LEU A 535 16.54 7.79 -2.06
N GLN A 536 17.61 7.11 -1.63
CA GLN A 536 18.57 7.70 -0.69
C GLN A 536 19.27 8.92 -1.32
N GLU A 537 19.72 8.81 -2.57
CA GLU A 537 20.36 9.92 -3.30
C GLU A 537 19.39 11.09 -3.51
N TYR A 538 18.14 10.80 -3.88
CA TYR A 538 17.07 11.79 -3.96
C TYR A 538 16.82 12.48 -2.62
N MET A 539 16.66 11.72 -1.53
CA MET A 539 16.40 12.27 -0.19
C MET A 539 17.56 13.15 0.30
N ALA A 540 18.81 12.77 -0.02
CA ALA A 540 19.97 13.60 0.24
C ALA A 540 19.93 14.92 -0.56
N ALA A 541 19.62 14.87 -1.86
CA ALA A 541 19.49 16.06 -2.70
C ALA A 541 18.36 16.98 -2.22
N MET A 542 17.22 16.40 -1.84
CA MET A 542 16.06 17.11 -1.29
C MET A 542 16.41 17.82 0.00
N TYR A 543 17.18 17.19 0.88
CA TYR A 543 17.66 17.85 2.10
C TYR A 543 18.55 19.05 1.79
N VAL A 544 19.53 18.90 0.89
CA VAL A 544 20.43 20.00 0.51
C VAL A 544 19.64 21.16 -0.10
N PHE A 545 18.74 20.85 -1.03
CA PHE A 545 17.87 21.84 -1.66
C PHE A 545 16.98 22.54 -0.63
N THR A 546 16.34 21.80 0.27
CA THR A 546 15.44 22.36 1.29
C THR A 546 16.19 23.28 2.24
N MET A 547 17.37 22.89 2.73
CA MET A 547 18.19 23.73 3.61
C MET A 547 18.67 25.01 2.91
N PHE A 548 19.00 24.93 1.63
CA PHE A 548 19.29 26.11 0.81
C PHE A 548 18.04 27.00 0.69
N ARG A 549 16.89 26.40 0.41
CA ARG A 549 15.64 27.10 0.10
C ARG A 549 15.00 27.78 1.29
N THR A 550 14.97 27.12 2.46
CA THR A 550 14.29 27.62 3.67
C THR A 550 15.21 28.41 4.57
N ASP A 551 16.47 27.98 4.70
CA ASP A 551 17.41 28.52 5.68
C ASP A 551 18.54 29.36 5.04
N GLY A 552 18.65 29.39 3.71
CA GLY A 552 19.76 30.03 3.01
C GLY A 552 21.11 29.35 3.32
N LYS A 553 21.10 28.07 3.69
CA LYS A 553 22.27 27.30 4.12
C LYS A 553 22.69 26.30 3.05
N ASN A 554 23.91 26.44 2.54
CA ASN A 554 24.55 25.39 1.77
C ASN A 554 25.25 24.39 2.72
N VAL A 555 24.56 23.30 3.03
CA VAL A 555 25.07 22.28 3.96
C VAL A 555 26.23 21.45 3.42
N LEU A 556 26.58 21.60 2.14
CA LEU A 556 27.75 20.93 1.54
C LEU A 556 29.07 21.67 1.80
N GLU A 557 29.02 22.93 2.26
CA GLU A 557 30.21 23.75 2.57
C GLU A 557 31.06 23.15 3.70
N SER A 558 30.43 22.48 4.65
CA SER A 558 31.11 21.94 5.83
C SER A 558 32.02 20.77 5.41
N GLY A 559 33.33 21.04 5.34
CA GLY A 559 34.37 20.03 5.02
C GLY A 559 35.21 20.28 3.77
N MET A 560 35.16 21.47 3.14
CA MET A 560 35.88 21.74 1.88
C MET A 560 36.79 22.98 1.91
N HIS A 561 37.92 22.91 1.17
CA HIS A 561 38.70 24.09 0.75
C HIS A 561 38.01 24.73 -0.48
N ILE A 562 37.35 25.86 -0.28
CA ILE A 562 36.64 26.58 -1.36
C ILE A 562 37.66 27.44 -2.15
N PRO A 563 37.73 27.35 -3.49
CA PRO A 563 38.61 28.20 -4.30
C PRO A 563 38.33 29.70 -4.08
N LYS A 564 39.38 30.54 -4.09
CA LYS A 564 39.31 31.99 -3.81
C LYS A 564 38.29 32.78 -4.65
N ILE A 565 37.84 32.21 -5.77
CA ILE A 565 36.83 32.80 -6.67
C ILE A 565 35.44 32.82 -6.04
N PHE A 566 35.15 31.89 -5.12
CA PHE A 566 33.90 31.83 -4.33
C PHE A 566 34.09 32.30 -2.87
N ALA A 567 35.22 32.94 -2.54
CA ALA A 567 35.58 33.30 -1.16
C ALA A 567 34.77 34.48 -0.58
N ALA A 568 33.87 35.10 -1.36
CA ALA A 568 32.83 35.94 -0.78
C ALA A 568 31.82 35.04 -0.07
N LYS A 569 31.67 35.18 1.25
CA LYS A 569 30.76 34.42 2.13
C LYS A 569 29.30 34.31 1.64
N ASP A 570 28.90 35.13 0.67
CA ASP A 570 27.54 35.18 0.11
C ASP A 570 27.39 34.38 -1.20
N GLN A 571 28.46 34.06 -1.93
CA GLN A 571 28.36 33.29 -3.19
C GLN A 571 28.17 31.79 -2.95
N THR A 572 28.67 31.25 -1.84
CA THR A 572 28.51 29.83 -1.51
C THR A 572 27.08 29.48 -1.10
N LYS A 573 26.31 30.50 -0.66
CA LYS A 573 24.88 30.45 -0.35
C LYS A 573 23.96 30.68 -1.56
N SER A 574 24.51 30.78 -2.77
CA SER A 574 23.73 30.89 -4.01
C SER A 574 23.51 29.50 -4.65
N PRO A 575 22.54 29.34 -5.57
CA PRO A 575 22.39 28.08 -6.33
C PRO A 575 23.67 27.64 -7.03
N VAL A 576 24.42 28.57 -7.63
CA VAL A 576 25.69 28.26 -8.32
C VAL A 576 26.76 27.78 -7.32
N GLY A 577 26.82 28.37 -6.13
CA GLY A 577 27.71 27.92 -5.05
C GLY A 577 27.35 26.52 -4.55
N MET A 578 26.06 26.25 -4.36
CA MET A 578 25.56 24.93 -3.96
C MET A 578 25.86 23.86 -5.01
N VAL A 579 25.56 24.12 -6.28
CA VAL A 579 25.84 23.18 -7.38
C VAL A 579 27.35 22.99 -7.57
N HIS A 580 28.16 24.03 -7.37
CA HIS A 580 29.61 23.89 -7.38
C HIS A 580 30.10 22.93 -6.28
N CYS A 581 29.62 23.07 -5.04
CA CYS A 581 29.96 22.13 -3.97
C CYS A 581 29.52 20.69 -4.30
N ALA A 582 28.32 20.51 -4.87
CA ALA A 582 27.83 19.20 -5.30
C ALA A 582 28.69 18.57 -6.42
N LEU A 583 29.12 19.37 -7.40
CA LEU A 583 30.03 18.95 -8.46
C LEU A 583 31.37 18.45 -7.91
N GLU A 584 31.95 19.19 -6.96
CA GLU A 584 33.22 18.77 -6.36
C GLU A 584 33.07 17.47 -5.56
N ARG A 585 31.96 17.28 -4.82
CA ARG A 585 31.63 15.98 -4.19
C ARG A 585 31.48 14.87 -5.22
N THR A 586 30.86 15.17 -6.36
CA THR A 586 30.66 14.22 -7.46
C THR A 586 31.99 13.78 -8.08
N PHE A 587 32.89 14.72 -8.38
CA PHE A 587 34.19 14.41 -8.99
C PHE A 587 35.18 13.76 -8.03
N THR A 588 35.05 14.00 -6.72
CA THR A 588 35.88 13.35 -5.70
C THR A 588 35.37 11.97 -5.29
N ALA A 589 34.19 11.56 -5.73
CA ALA A 589 33.58 10.27 -5.41
C ALA A 589 33.89 9.22 -6.50
N PRO A 590 34.93 8.37 -6.34
CA PRO A 590 35.37 7.44 -7.39
C PRO A 590 34.32 6.39 -7.77
N LEU A 591 33.39 6.09 -6.85
CA LEU A 591 32.31 5.12 -7.05
C LEU A 591 31.02 5.72 -7.63
N GLY A 592 30.97 7.05 -7.84
CA GLY A 592 29.84 7.73 -8.45
C GLY A 592 28.56 7.82 -7.62
N HIS A 593 28.65 7.57 -6.31
CA HIS A 593 27.53 7.68 -5.37
C HIS A 593 27.01 9.11 -5.16
N PHE A 594 27.53 10.12 -5.86
CA PHE A 594 26.99 11.48 -5.88
C PHE A 594 26.43 11.88 -7.26
N ASP A 595 26.48 11.01 -8.27
CA ASP A 595 26.07 11.36 -9.64
C ASP A 595 24.57 11.62 -9.75
N LEU A 596 23.74 10.70 -9.27
CA LEU A 596 22.30 10.90 -9.27
C LEU A 596 21.89 11.95 -8.23
N PHE A 597 22.59 12.04 -7.11
CA PHE A 597 22.40 13.15 -6.16
C PHE A 597 22.54 14.51 -6.86
N LEU A 598 23.59 14.71 -7.66
CA LEU A 598 23.80 15.96 -8.41
C LEU A 598 22.68 16.17 -9.43
N ARG A 599 22.29 15.12 -10.15
CA ARG A 599 21.20 15.17 -11.12
C ARG A 599 19.87 15.59 -10.48
N PHE A 600 19.51 14.99 -9.34
CA PHE A 600 18.33 15.36 -8.57
C PHE A 600 18.42 16.79 -8.06
N LEU A 601 19.58 17.22 -7.56
CA LEU A 601 19.76 18.59 -7.07
C LEU A 601 19.59 19.62 -8.20
N CYS A 602 20.10 19.33 -9.40
CA CYS A 602 19.92 20.19 -10.58
C CYS A 602 18.46 20.20 -11.05
N GLY A 603 17.78 19.05 -11.05
CA GLY A 603 16.35 18.98 -11.39
C GLY A 603 15.45 19.73 -10.41
N MET A 604 15.79 19.71 -9.11
CA MET A 604 15.04 20.46 -8.09
C MET A 604 15.14 21.97 -8.27
N LEU A 605 16.17 22.47 -8.95
CA LEU A 605 16.30 23.89 -9.29
C LEU A 605 15.44 24.30 -10.50
N SER A 606 14.80 23.35 -11.19
CA SER A 606 13.84 23.64 -12.25
C SER A 606 12.58 24.30 -11.66
N PRO A 607 12.07 25.40 -12.23
CA PRO A 607 10.85 26.08 -11.76
C PRO A 607 9.65 25.15 -11.55
N GLN A 608 9.47 24.18 -12.45
CA GLN A 608 8.41 23.18 -12.32
C GLN A 608 8.53 22.33 -11.05
N CYS A 609 9.76 22.00 -10.63
CA CYS A 609 9.95 21.26 -9.39
C CYS A 609 9.79 22.16 -8.17
N HIS A 610 10.45 23.33 -8.12
CA HIS A 610 10.48 24.12 -6.89
C HIS A 610 9.32 25.11 -6.71
N GLU A 611 8.68 25.58 -7.78
CA GLU A 611 7.56 26.54 -7.72
C GLU A 611 6.20 25.81 -7.77
N GLU A 612 6.08 24.74 -8.54
CA GLU A 612 4.80 24.03 -8.70
C GLU A 612 4.69 22.82 -7.78
N GLN A 613 5.64 21.87 -7.83
CA GLN A 613 5.47 20.58 -7.14
C GLN A 613 5.83 20.58 -5.64
N LEU A 614 6.95 21.21 -5.27
CA LEU A 614 7.44 21.20 -3.87
C LEU A 614 6.83 22.31 -3.02
N SER A 615 6.30 23.33 -3.69
CA SER A 615 5.62 24.48 -3.11
C SER A 615 4.29 24.06 -2.49
N GLY A 616 4.00 24.48 -1.26
CA GLY A 616 2.84 24.00 -0.48
C GLY A 616 3.08 22.68 0.25
N CYS A 617 4.06 21.88 -0.19
CA CYS A 617 4.47 20.64 0.46
C CYS A 617 5.60 20.86 1.47
N LEU A 618 6.81 21.17 0.99
CA LEU A 618 8.01 21.34 1.85
C LEU A 618 8.14 22.76 2.41
N TYR A 619 7.67 23.76 1.68
CA TYR A 619 7.72 25.18 2.05
C TYR A 619 6.49 25.92 1.52
N CYS A 620 6.30 27.17 1.94
CA CYS A 620 5.12 27.95 1.59
C CYS A 620 5.06 28.35 0.11
N HIS A 621 3.85 28.54 -0.43
CA HIS A 621 3.64 28.96 -1.83
C HIS A 621 4.29 30.30 -2.18
N HIS A 622 4.44 31.19 -1.19
CA HIS A 622 4.99 32.53 -1.34
C HIS A 622 6.51 32.59 -1.12
N ALA A 623 7.21 31.46 -1.15
CA ALA A 623 8.66 31.44 -0.94
C ALA A 623 9.39 32.19 -2.08
N PRO A 624 10.39 33.06 -1.81
CA PRO A 624 11.03 33.92 -2.82
C PRO A 624 11.58 33.14 -4.02
N LYS A 625 11.46 33.63 -5.25
CA LYS A 625 11.98 32.92 -6.44
C LYS A 625 13.47 32.61 -6.33
N VAL A 626 13.89 31.47 -6.88
CA VAL A 626 15.30 31.07 -6.93
C VAL A 626 15.99 31.82 -8.08
N GLY A 627 16.81 32.81 -7.75
CA GLY A 627 17.63 33.53 -8.74
C GLY A 627 18.96 32.83 -9.02
N GLY A 628 19.63 33.19 -10.12
CA GLY A 628 20.99 32.69 -10.42
C GLY A 628 21.05 31.36 -11.19
N LEU A 629 19.95 30.96 -11.85
CA LEU A 629 19.87 29.69 -12.59
C LEU A 629 20.68 29.72 -13.89
N GLU A 630 20.84 30.88 -14.53
CA GLU A 630 21.70 31.04 -15.71
C GLU A 630 23.17 30.77 -15.38
N GLU A 631 23.65 31.20 -14.21
CA GLU A 631 24.99 30.92 -13.73
C GLU A 631 25.20 29.43 -13.46
N VAL A 632 24.17 28.73 -12.95
CA VAL A 632 24.19 27.27 -12.78
C VAL A 632 24.29 26.58 -14.13
N GLN A 633 23.49 27.00 -15.12
CA GLN A 633 23.54 26.48 -16.48
C GLN A 633 24.94 26.64 -17.09
N ARG A 634 25.51 27.86 -17.05
CA ARG A 634 26.86 28.14 -17.57
C ARG A 634 27.93 27.31 -16.85
N LEU A 635 27.79 27.10 -15.54
CA LEU A 635 28.68 26.24 -14.76
C LEU A 635 28.63 24.79 -15.26
N LEU A 636 27.43 24.22 -15.46
CA LEU A 636 27.26 22.86 -15.97
C LEU A 636 27.81 22.72 -17.39
N GLU A 637 27.50 23.64 -18.30
CA GLU A 637 28.04 23.67 -19.67
C GLU A 637 29.57 23.68 -19.70
N LYS A 638 30.20 24.51 -18.85
CA LYS A 638 31.66 24.53 -18.71
C LYS A 638 32.19 23.21 -18.17
N LYS A 639 31.56 22.64 -17.14
CA LYS A 639 32.02 21.38 -16.54
C LYS A 639 31.87 20.21 -17.51
N ILE A 640 30.83 20.15 -18.33
CA ILE A 640 30.64 19.14 -19.40
C ILE A 640 31.86 19.08 -20.34
N GLN A 641 32.45 20.23 -20.69
CA GLN A 641 33.62 20.28 -21.57
C GLN A 641 34.92 19.80 -20.91
N THR A 642 34.99 19.86 -19.58
CA THR A 642 36.23 19.58 -18.81
C THR A 642 36.17 18.29 -17.99
N ALA A 643 35.00 17.66 -17.89
CA ALA A 643 34.77 16.53 -17.00
C ALA A 643 35.39 15.23 -17.55
N PRO A 644 35.69 14.26 -16.66
CA PRO A 644 36.02 12.90 -17.06
C PRO A 644 34.94 12.29 -17.96
N ALA A 645 35.36 11.51 -18.97
CA ALA A 645 34.46 10.96 -20.00
C ALA A 645 33.30 10.12 -19.43
N ASP A 646 33.53 9.42 -18.32
CA ASP A 646 32.53 8.62 -17.61
C ASP A 646 31.44 9.46 -16.90
N ARG A 647 31.65 10.78 -16.74
CA ARG A 647 30.71 11.70 -16.06
C ARG A 647 30.00 12.67 -16.99
N VAL A 648 30.54 12.86 -18.20
CA VAL A 648 30.00 13.81 -19.19
C VAL A 648 28.51 13.58 -19.45
N GLU A 649 28.10 12.32 -19.62
CA GLU A 649 26.69 12.01 -19.93
C GLU A 649 25.75 12.35 -18.77
N ASN A 650 26.12 12.01 -17.53
CA ASN A 650 25.33 12.41 -16.37
C ASN A 650 25.25 13.93 -16.23
N LEU A 651 26.32 14.68 -16.54
CA LEU A 651 26.28 16.14 -16.50
C LEU A 651 25.35 16.75 -17.56
N LYS A 652 25.27 16.15 -18.75
CA LYS A 652 24.25 16.55 -19.74
C LYS A 652 22.85 16.29 -19.23
N GLU A 653 22.63 15.15 -18.57
CA GLU A 653 21.35 14.86 -17.93
C GLU A 653 21.05 15.84 -16.79
N CYS A 654 22.03 16.24 -15.98
CA CYS A 654 21.88 17.28 -14.95
C CYS A 654 21.44 18.61 -15.57
N LEU A 655 22.08 19.01 -16.68
CA LEU A 655 21.71 20.21 -17.42
C LEU A 655 20.29 20.09 -17.99
N ARG A 656 19.93 18.93 -18.56
CA ARG A 656 18.58 18.67 -19.07
C ARG A 656 17.52 18.76 -17.97
N GLU A 657 17.74 18.14 -16.82
CA GLU A 657 16.81 18.18 -15.69
C GLU A 657 16.58 19.62 -15.19
N LEU A 658 17.61 20.48 -15.26
CA LEU A 658 17.52 21.89 -14.89
C LEU A 658 16.68 22.71 -15.90
N ILE A 659 16.96 22.57 -17.20
CA ILE A 659 16.46 23.49 -18.24
C ILE A 659 15.24 22.99 -19.01
N GLN A 660 15.00 21.68 -19.06
CA GLN A 660 13.87 21.13 -19.80
C GLN A 660 12.56 21.59 -19.16
N LYS A 661 11.72 22.23 -19.98
CA LYS A 661 10.34 22.57 -19.64
C LYS A 661 9.48 21.35 -20.01
N ASP A 662 8.71 20.83 -19.07
CA ASP A 662 7.61 19.93 -19.40
C ASP A 662 6.37 20.80 -19.46
N GLU A 663 5.97 21.19 -20.68
CA GLU A 663 4.74 21.97 -20.93
C GLU A 663 3.48 21.19 -20.61
#